data_AF-A0A2C9LKG1-F1
#
_entry.id   AF-A0A2C9LKG1-F1
#
_cell.length_a   1.000
_cell.length_b   1.000
_cell.length_c   1.000
_cell.angle_alpha   90.00
_cell.angle_beta   90.00
_cell.angle_gamma   90.00
#
_symmetry.space_group_name_H-M   'P 1'
#
loop_
_entity.id
_entity.type
_entity.pdbx_description
1 polymer ?
#
loop_
_entity_poly.entity_id
_entity_poly.type
_entity_poly.pdbx_seq_one_letter_code
_entity_poly.pdbx_strand_id
1 'polypeptide(L)'
;MLHSLAEGCPPEMTDFWQCINGLPAVKQMMSWPGKACCEMAKHRECRKKCSMADSKEAMMKGCRENSESSLFTCVHSQEDGDQCCSKAVGTSCGIVCRGVYLYGVSNLRQIRNILSQHCTDHDKKVETCVLRQWQPQNNNTQRSLLCCDKTQIPGCQSNCRKILNTIMSEDDRIEELIKVCSQPLPTDPMWQCFLTINTGPKRNDTLPMNRIDNAKLQCCSKAFASRCRELCTQTYKKGWSYHSDFESACSYQQPMSIAEANMHNCLTDGGQRKHFKNSVKVSLRDFNIHPSPWGKLGCNNLSFCTNFNRRPTELFRSCTAEADEDAQKTYNTWKKGVIQLSQMTIPVKDIGQCKPAMWKAIACTLEIKPCASHQSIINLCKEDCLNILNMCIDESRLSGEQTVPALCNALPSKTVPGACVSMDQYMTESPFSNREEVTHPCHPNPCAADEVCLVRRRKCKESHSCEPYICHKGKPQTKKVLVPKGSDIRLANHDTDSNKQEDCYLACHCSSKGVIENCKQLTCMKRNACLMGHDNSKEHGVQFSVDDNKCICNSGKLLCFRKTCQPDNQSPLYQGMPSNCPTNYEPVCGSNGKTYPNSCMAKCTGVFRGIANRACSDEDVCIQKPCPTGTRCVPRPQICLNELPGGFCPQYECVNESGVCNSHHHDPACSVNEEEFTNVCLLYAHKATLGYRGHCQTGCSNTGVVCGHDGETYSSECAALAARVTVDYFGKCKAFGNVAGYTGSSTTCIGVECPALHPPGCDGITPPGGCCPICAAQLRILWDPRLMSAAALHSKSRIISAMDVLNSLSDHITVKECDVFGYISIHWELVVIIAPTVQQATALQVSSSCF
;
A
#
# COMPACT_ATOMS: atom_id res chain seq x y z
N MET A 1 35.17 -14.12 2.58
CA MET A 1 36.48 -14.65 3.08
C MET A 1 37.66 -13.88 2.48
N LEU A 2 37.85 -13.83 1.15
CA LEU A 2 38.92 -13.02 0.51
C LEU A 2 38.81 -11.49 0.73
N HIS A 3 37.61 -10.92 0.75
CA HIS A 3 37.40 -9.50 1.12
C HIS A 3 37.75 -9.23 2.59
N SER A 4 37.36 -10.13 3.51
CA SER A 4 37.67 -10.02 4.93
C SER A 4 39.17 -10.19 5.23
N LEU A 5 39.91 -10.85 4.35
CA LEU A 5 41.37 -10.96 4.42
C LEU A 5 42.06 -9.64 4.01
N ALA A 6 41.49 -8.91 3.04
CA ALA A 6 41.99 -7.61 2.60
C ALA A 6 41.77 -6.50 3.65
N GLU A 7 40.65 -6.53 4.37
CA GLU A 7 40.40 -5.59 5.49
C GLU A 7 41.24 -5.89 6.74
N GLY A 8 41.73 -7.12 6.89
CA GLY A 8 42.41 -7.58 8.11
C GLY A 8 43.94 -7.75 8.04
N CYS A 9 44.53 -7.85 6.84
CA CYS A 9 45.95 -8.17 6.68
C CYS A 9 46.66 -7.22 5.68
N PRO A 10 47.63 -6.40 6.13
CA PRO A 10 48.38 -5.49 5.25
C PRO A 10 49.33 -6.23 4.29
N PRO A 11 49.74 -5.61 3.17
CA PRO A 11 50.65 -6.19 2.19
C PRO A 11 52.06 -6.48 2.74
N GLU A 12 52.42 -5.89 3.87
CA GLU A 12 53.71 -6.03 4.57
C GLU A 12 53.89 -7.39 5.25
N MET A 13 52.81 -8.18 5.44
CA MET A 13 52.87 -9.51 6.04
C MET A 13 53.30 -10.57 5.02
N THR A 14 54.56 -10.54 4.58
CA THR A 14 55.11 -11.43 3.54
C THR A 14 54.97 -12.91 3.89
N ASP A 15 55.16 -13.29 5.15
CA ASP A 15 55.09 -14.68 5.62
C ASP A 15 53.66 -15.23 5.56
N PHE A 16 52.68 -14.37 5.84
CA PHE A 16 51.26 -14.71 5.75
C PHE A 16 50.84 -14.97 4.30
N TRP A 17 51.22 -14.06 3.38
CA TRP A 17 50.91 -14.21 1.96
C TRP A 17 51.64 -15.40 1.31
N GLN A 18 52.85 -15.72 1.77
CA GLN A 18 53.55 -16.95 1.37
C GLN A 18 52.85 -18.22 1.89
N CYS A 19 52.35 -18.20 3.13
CA CYS A 19 51.58 -19.31 3.70
C CYS A 19 50.26 -19.56 2.94
N ILE A 20 49.51 -18.50 2.61
CA ILE A 20 48.28 -18.60 1.80
C ILE A 20 48.56 -19.23 0.43
N ASN A 21 49.67 -18.87 -0.22
CA ASN A 21 50.08 -19.47 -1.50
C ASN A 21 50.45 -20.96 -1.39
N GLY A 22 50.82 -21.43 -0.19
CA GLY A 22 51.10 -22.84 0.08
C GLY A 22 49.84 -23.71 0.14
N LEU A 23 48.66 -23.11 0.35
CA LEU A 23 47.41 -23.85 0.52
C LEU A 23 46.97 -24.55 -0.78
N PRO A 24 46.68 -25.86 -0.75
CA PRO A 24 46.21 -26.61 -1.92
C PRO A 24 44.96 -26.01 -2.54
N ALA A 25 44.04 -25.49 -1.71
CA ALA A 25 42.82 -24.82 -2.16
C ALA A 25 43.10 -23.56 -2.99
N VAL A 26 44.14 -22.80 -2.65
CA VAL A 26 44.52 -21.56 -3.36
C VAL A 26 45.22 -21.91 -4.68
N LYS A 27 46.10 -22.93 -4.69
CA LYS A 27 46.69 -23.47 -5.92
C LYS A 27 45.62 -24.03 -6.87
N GLN A 28 44.57 -24.65 -6.33
CA GLN A 28 43.45 -25.18 -7.10
C GLN A 28 42.53 -24.07 -7.63
N MET A 29 42.35 -22.95 -6.90
CA MET A 29 41.67 -21.74 -7.38
C MET A 29 42.48 -20.97 -8.44
N MET A 30 43.81 -21.06 -8.40
CA MET A 30 44.69 -20.45 -9.42
C MET A 30 44.71 -21.22 -10.74
N SER A 31 44.23 -22.46 -10.80
CA SER A 31 44.27 -23.27 -12.03
C SER A 31 43.24 -22.81 -13.07
N TRP A 32 42.05 -22.39 -12.62
CA TRP A 32 41.01 -21.78 -13.46
C TRP A 32 40.21 -20.76 -12.62
N PRO A 33 40.20 -19.47 -13.00
CA PRO A 33 39.56 -18.40 -12.20
C PRO A 33 38.05 -18.62 -12.02
N GLY A 34 37.40 -19.34 -12.94
CA GLY A 34 35.98 -19.69 -12.84
C GLY A 34 35.62 -20.61 -11.66
N LYS A 35 36.59 -21.30 -11.04
CA LYS A 35 36.32 -22.16 -9.87
C LYS A 35 35.77 -21.39 -8.67
N ALA A 36 36.14 -20.13 -8.51
CA ALA A 36 35.63 -19.28 -7.44
C ALA A 36 34.11 -19.03 -7.54
N CYS A 37 33.54 -19.21 -8.73
CA CYS A 37 32.11 -19.05 -8.99
C CYS A 37 31.28 -20.31 -8.72
N CYS A 38 31.89 -21.48 -8.51
CA CYS A 38 31.17 -22.75 -8.45
C CYS A 38 30.13 -22.85 -7.33
N GLU A 39 30.32 -22.14 -6.21
CA GLU A 39 29.32 -22.06 -5.13
C GLU A 39 28.03 -21.35 -5.55
N MET A 40 28.08 -20.54 -6.62
CA MET A 40 26.91 -19.85 -7.19
C MET A 40 26.04 -20.77 -8.07
N ALA A 41 26.46 -22.02 -8.30
CA ALA A 41 25.67 -23.02 -9.02
C ALA A 41 24.42 -23.43 -8.22
N LYS A 42 23.25 -23.32 -8.85
CA LYS A 42 21.92 -23.67 -8.34
C LYS A 42 21.76 -25.18 -8.15
N HIS A 43 22.27 -25.99 -9.08
CA HIS A 43 22.19 -27.45 -9.01
C HIS A 43 23.47 -28.07 -8.43
N ARG A 44 23.29 -29.02 -7.51
CA ARG A 44 24.39 -29.70 -6.79
C ARG A 44 25.33 -30.47 -7.73
N GLU A 45 24.80 -31.03 -8.81
CA GLU A 45 25.60 -31.79 -9.78
C GLU A 45 26.48 -30.88 -10.65
N CYS A 46 25.95 -29.73 -11.06
CA CYS A 46 26.75 -28.69 -11.73
C CYS A 46 27.81 -28.12 -10.78
N ARG A 47 27.48 -27.86 -9.50
CA ARG A 47 28.46 -27.43 -8.49
C ARG A 47 29.65 -28.39 -8.38
N LYS A 48 29.38 -29.70 -8.28
CA LYS A 48 30.42 -30.73 -8.20
C LYS A 48 31.28 -30.76 -9.47
N LYS A 49 30.65 -30.77 -10.66
CA LYS A 49 31.38 -30.77 -11.95
C LYS A 49 32.18 -29.48 -12.17
N CYS A 50 31.66 -28.33 -11.75
CA CYS A 50 32.35 -27.05 -11.79
C CYS A 50 33.59 -27.04 -10.89
N SER A 51 33.49 -27.56 -9.65
CA SER A 51 34.63 -27.62 -8.72
C SER A 51 35.79 -28.49 -9.23
N MET A 52 35.46 -29.46 -10.11
CA MET A 52 36.41 -30.38 -10.74
C MET A 52 36.82 -29.95 -12.16
N ALA A 53 36.26 -28.86 -12.69
CA ALA A 53 36.54 -28.41 -14.05
C ALA A 53 37.79 -27.52 -14.08
N ASP A 54 38.68 -27.74 -15.06
CA ASP A 54 39.89 -26.93 -15.24
C ASP A 54 39.75 -25.90 -16.37
N SER A 55 38.59 -25.84 -17.02
CA SER A 55 38.24 -24.81 -18.00
C SER A 55 36.72 -24.66 -18.09
N LYS A 56 36.26 -23.57 -18.71
CA LYS A 56 34.84 -23.33 -18.99
C LYS A 56 34.23 -24.44 -19.85
N GLU A 57 34.97 -24.97 -20.81
CA GLU A 57 34.54 -26.07 -21.69
C GLU A 57 34.36 -27.38 -20.91
N ALA A 58 35.24 -27.65 -19.94
CA ALA A 58 35.11 -28.82 -19.07
C ALA A 58 33.87 -28.70 -18.15
N MET A 59 33.57 -27.51 -17.64
CA MET A 59 32.36 -27.22 -16.87
C MET A 59 31.09 -27.37 -17.73
N MET A 60 31.12 -26.88 -18.98
CA MET A 60 29.99 -26.93 -19.92
C MET A 60 29.51 -28.35 -20.26
N LYS A 61 30.37 -29.37 -20.08
CA LYS A 61 29.96 -30.78 -20.20
C LYS A 61 28.98 -31.23 -19.10
N GLY A 62 28.87 -30.45 -18.02
CA GLY A 62 28.07 -30.75 -16.83
C GLY A 62 27.05 -29.69 -16.42
N CYS A 63 27.16 -28.48 -16.96
CA CYS A 63 26.37 -27.31 -16.59
C CYS A 63 25.78 -26.66 -17.84
N ARG A 64 24.50 -26.26 -17.80
CA ARG A 64 23.85 -25.53 -18.91
C ARG A 64 23.65 -24.06 -18.55
N GLU A 65 24.02 -23.17 -19.47
CA GLU A 65 24.00 -21.72 -19.29
C GLU A 65 22.61 -21.16 -18.91
N ASN A 66 21.56 -21.60 -19.59
CA ASN A 66 20.19 -21.14 -19.33
C ASN A 66 19.65 -21.54 -17.94
N SER A 67 20.18 -22.60 -17.33
CA SER A 67 19.74 -23.07 -16.00
C SER A 67 20.59 -22.53 -14.85
N GLU A 68 21.77 -21.98 -15.16
CA GLU A 68 22.82 -21.62 -14.19
C GLU A 68 23.35 -20.19 -14.47
N SER A 69 22.46 -19.25 -14.80
CA SER A 69 22.84 -17.91 -15.27
C SER A 69 23.81 -17.17 -14.35
N SER A 70 23.59 -17.18 -13.03
CA SER A 70 24.48 -16.54 -12.04
C SER A 70 25.91 -17.12 -12.04
N LEU A 71 26.04 -18.43 -12.24
CA LEU A 71 27.34 -19.10 -12.34
C LEU A 71 28.06 -18.63 -13.61
N PHE A 72 27.39 -18.66 -14.76
CA PHE A 72 27.98 -18.28 -16.05
C PHE A 72 28.34 -16.79 -16.13
N THR A 73 27.52 -15.91 -15.56
CA THR A 73 27.84 -14.48 -15.45
C THR A 73 29.09 -14.25 -14.59
N CYS A 74 29.20 -14.94 -13.45
CA CYS A 74 30.39 -14.85 -12.60
C CYS A 74 31.64 -15.39 -13.31
N VAL A 75 31.55 -16.55 -13.97
CA VAL A 75 32.66 -17.16 -14.71
C VAL A 75 33.15 -16.23 -15.82
N HIS A 76 32.24 -15.60 -16.56
CA HIS A 76 32.62 -14.67 -17.62
C HIS A 76 33.31 -13.42 -17.06
N SER A 77 32.78 -12.83 -15.98
CA SER A 77 33.39 -11.71 -15.27
C SER A 77 34.80 -12.04 -14.74
N GLN A 78 34.99 -13.25 -14.23
CA GLN A 78 36.29 -13.74 -13.76
C GLN A 78 37.28 -13.96 -14.90
N GLU A 79 36.84 -14.51 -16.05
CA GLU A 79 37.69 -14.67 -17.25
C GLU A 79 38.10 -13.31 -17.84
N ASP A 80 37.18 -12.35 -17.89
CA ASP A 80 37.44 -11.00 -18.38
C ASP A 80 38.40 -10.23 -17.46
N GLY A 81 38.25 -10.39 -16.14
CA GLY A 81 39.14 -9.81 -15.14
C GLY A 81 40.53 -10.45 -15.11
N ASP A 82 40.63 -11.74 -15.38
CA ASP A 82 41.92 -12.46 -15.37
C ASP A 82 42.88 -11.96 -16.46
N GLN A 83 42.39 -11.42 -17.58
CA GLN A 83 43.21 -10.76 -18.61
C GLN A 83 44.02 -9.57 -18.08
N CYS A 84 43.51 -8.91 -17.03
CA CYS A 84 44.21 -7.84 -16.33
C CYS A 84 44.95 -8.36 -15.10
N CYS A 85 44.30 -9.19 -14.27
CA CYS A 85 44.84 -9.62 -12.98
C CYS A 85 45.99 -10.63 -13.08
N SER A 86 46.08 -11.40 -14.17
CA SER A 86 47.20 -12.32 -14.43
C SER A 86 48.55 -11.61 -14.64
N LYS A 87 48.54 -10.30 -14.90
CA LYS A 87 49.74 -9.47 -15.12
C LYS A 87 50.33 -8.91 -13.82
N ALA A 88 49.75 -9.23 -12.67
CA ALA A 88 50.26 -8.81 -11.36
C ALA A 88 51.55 -9.55 -11.01
N VAL A 89 52.58 -8.80 -10.64
CA VAL A 89 53.85 -9.29 -10.12
C VAL A 89 53.71 -9.57 -8.62
N GLY A 90 52.96 -8.73 -7.90
CA GLY A 90 52.62 -8.94 -6.49
C GLY A 90 51.50 -9.97 -6.29
N THR A 91 51.74 -10.97 -5.45
CA THR A 91 50.75 -12.02 -5.11
C THR A 91 49.51 -11.45 -4.42
N SER A 92 49.68 -10.45 -3.55
CA SER A 92 48.59 -9.72 -2.91
C SER A 92 47.72 -8.97 -3.94
N CYS A 93 48.35 -8.22 -4.85
CA CYS A 93 47.65 -7.50 -5.91
C CYS A 93 46.85 -8.41 -6.84
N GLY A 94 47.43 -9.55 -7.27
CA GLY A 94 46.74 -10.50 -8.14
C GLY A 94 45.51 -11.15 -7.49
N ILE A 95 45.57 -11.47 -6.20
CA ILE A 95 44.45 -12.04 -5.44
C ILE A 95 43.35 -11.00 -5.23
N VAL A 96 43.72 -9.78 -4.81
CA VAL A 96 42.79 -8.68 -4.58
C VAL A 96 42.11 -8.25 -5.88
N CYS A 97 42.86 -8.18 -6.98
CA CYS A 97 42.35 -7.87 -8.31
C CYS A 97 41.25 -8.85 -8.75
N ARG A 98 41.48 -10.16 -8.64
CA ARG A 98 40.46 -11.18 -8.99
C ARG A 98 39.23 -11.10 -8.07
N GLY A 99 39.45 -10.75 -6.79
CA GLY A 99 38.38 -10.54 -5.80
C GLY A 99 37.40 -9.43 -6.18
N VAL A 100 37.86 -8.36 -6.84
CA VAL A 100 37.00 -7.26 -7.32
C VAL A 100 35.91 -7.78 -8.27
N TYR A 101 36.25 -8.71 -9.15
CA TYR A 101 35.35 -9.26 -10.17
C TYR A 101 34.37 -10.33 -9.63
N LEU A 102 34.52 -10.77 -8.37
CA LEU A 102 33.66 -11.79 -7.72
C LEU A 102 32.45 -11.21 -7.00
N TYR A 103 32.57 -9.99 -6.46
CA TYR A 103 31.54 -9.38 -5.60
C TYR A 103 30.71 -8.28 -6.27
N GLY A 104 30.91 -8.02 -7.58
CA GLY A 104 30.08 -7.07 -8.33
C GLY A 104 30.19 -5.62 -7.83
N VAL A 105 31.39 -5.20 -7.41
CA VAL A 105 31.64 -3.83 -6.92
C VAL A 105 31.31 -2.83 -8.02
N SER A 106 30.30 -1.98 -7.82
CA SER A 106 29.77 -1.08 -8.85
C SER A 106 30.38 0.34 -8.80
N ASN A 107 31.34 0.59 -7.91
CA ASN A 107 31.88 1.92 -7.62
C ASN A 107 33.39 2.00 -7.93
N LEU A 108 33.75 2.77 -8.96
CA LEU A 108 35.13 3.03 -9.38
C LEU A 108 36.03 3.62 -8.29
N ARG A 109 35.49 4.41 -7.34
CA ARG A 109 36.28 4.96 -6.21
C ARG A 109 36.68 3.87 -5.22
N GLN A 110 35.79 2.90 -4.97
CA GLN A 110 36.09 1.75 -4.10
C GLN A 110 37.09 0.80 -4.74
N ILE A 111 36.92 0.50 -6.05
CA ILE A 111 37.86 -0.31 -6.81
C ILE A 111 39.26 0.30 -6.78
N ARG A 112 39.36 1.62 -7.03
CA ARG A 112 40.65 2.34 -6.99
C ARG A 112 41.29 2.29 -5.61
N ASN A 113 40.51 2.51 -4.54
CA ASN A 113 41.04 2.49 -3.17
C ASN A 113 41.61 1.10 -2.81
N ILE A 114 40.83 0.04 -3.08
CA ILE A 114 41.22 -1.36 -2.81
C ILE A 114 42.49 -1.74 -3.60
N LEU A 115 42.57 -1.38 -4.88
CA LEU A 115 43.76 -1.66 -5.68
C LEU A 115 44.97 -0.84 -5.20
N SER A 116 44.79 0.44 -4.88
CA SER A 116 45.88 1.31 -4.41
C SER A 116 46.46 0.92 -3.05
N GLN A 117 45.69 0.20 -2.22
CA GLN A 117 46.14 -0.28 -0.91
C GLN A 117 46.95 -1.58 -0.99
N HIS A 118 46.77 -2.39 -2.04
CA HIS A 118 47.34 -3.75 -2.13
C HIS A 118 48.22 -4.00 -3.37
N CYS A 119 48.26 -3.06 -4.32
CA CYS A 119 49.12 -3.12 -5.49
C CYS A 119 50.30 -2.15 -5.32
N THR A 120 51.52 -2.64 -5.59
CA THR A 120 52.75 -1.83 -5.50
C THR A 120 53.00 -1.06 -6.80
N ASP A 121 54.00 -0.17 -6.83
CA ASP A 121 54.35 0.59 -8.04
C ASP A 121 54.65 -0.28 -9.27
N HIS A 122 55.11 -1.52 -9.06
CA HIS A 122 55.35 -2.50 -10.14
C HIS A 122 54.07 -3.07 -10.75
N ASP A 123 52.93 -2.98 -10.06
CA ASP A 123 51.62 -3.50 -10.46
C ASP A 123 50.69 -2.43 -11.05
N LYS A 124 51.16 -1.18 -11.21
CA LYS A 124 50.38 -0.07 -11.81
C LYS A 124 49.76 -0.38 -13.17
N LYS A 125 50.37 -1.30 -13.93
CA LYS A 125 49.82 -1.79 -15.22
C LYS A 125 48.51 -2.57 -15.03
N VAL A 126 48.38 -3.31 -13.93
CA VAL A 126 47.15 -4.03 -13.56
C VAL A 126 46.07 -3.05 -13.13
N GLU A 127 46.40 -2.09 -12.27
CA GLU A 127 45.47 -1.03 -11.85
C GLU A 127 44.93 -0.26 -13.05
N THR A 128 45.80 0.14 -13.97
CA THR A 128 45.40 0.87 -15.19
C THR A 128 44.55 -0.01 -16.13
N CYS A 129 44.82 -1.31 -16.23
CA CYS A 129 44.05 -2.25 -17.03
C CYS A 129 42.62 -2.42 -16.49
N VAL A 130 42.49 -2.64 -15.18
CA VAL A 130 41.19 -2.78 -14.51
C VAL A 130 40.39 -1.48 -14.62
N LEU A 131 40.99 -0.33 -14.31
CA LEU A 131 40.29 0.95 -14.41
C LEU A 131 39.83 1.28 -15.84
N ARG A 132 40.54 0.81 -16.87
CA ARG A 132 40.19 1.01 -18.28
C ARG A 132 39.06 0.10 -18.77
N GLN A 133 38.97 -1.14 -18.31
CA GLN A 133 37.81 -2.01 -18.61
C GLN A 133 36.50 -1.45 -18.03
N TRP A 134 36.61 -0.71 -16.93
CA TRP A 134 35.48 -0.05 -16.27
C TRP A 134 35.25 1.39 -16.77
N GLN A 135 35.99 1.85 -17.80
CA GLN A 135 35.68 3.09 -18.52
C GLN A 135 34.57 2.84 -19.56
N PRO A 136 33.51 3.67 -19.62
CA PRO A 136 32.56 3.61 -20.73
C PRO A 136 33.26 4.04 -22.03
N GLN A 137 33.22 3.19 -23.07
CA GLN A 137 33.58 3.54 -24.44
C GLN A 137 32.65 4.67 -24.94
N ASN A 138 33.12 5.92 -24.88
CA ASN A 138 32.29 7.10 -25.10
C ASN A 138 32.57 7.72 -26.50
N ASN A 139 31.99 7.13 -27.55
CA ASN A 139 31.96 7.72 -28.90
C ASN A 139 31.14 9.03 -28.96
N ASN A 140 30.46 9.42 -27.87
CA ASN A 140 29.62 10.62 -27.79
C ASN A 140 30.36 11.87 -27.30
N THR A 141 31.59 11.78 -26.77
CA THR A 141 32.29 12.93 -26.16
C THR A 141 32.46 14.10 -27.15
N GLN A 142 32.72 13.82 -28.43
CA GLN A 142 32.93 14.84 -29.45
C GLN A 142 31.62 15.52 -29.92
N ARG A 143 30.49 14.81 -29.90
CA ARG A 143 29.16 15.36 -30.21
C ARG A 143 28.59 16.15 -29.03
N SER A 144 28.79 15.66 -27.82
CA SER A 144 28.43 16.34 -26.57
C SER A 144 29.15 17.67 -26.39
N LEU A 145 30.39 17.80 -26.87
CA LEU A 145 31.14 19.07 -26.85
C LEU A 145 30.50 20.16 -27.72
N LEU A 146 29.79 19.82 -28.80
CA LEU A 146 29.08 20.78 -29.65
C LEU A 146 27.85 21.38 -28.94
N CYS A 147 27.26 20.66 -27.99
CA CYS A 147 26.13 21.18 -27.21
C CYS A 147 26.54 22.32 -26.27
N CYS A 148 27.79 22.33 -25.76
CA CYS A 148 28.27 23.41 -24.91
C CYS A 148 28.23 24.79 -25.57
N ASP A 149 28.20 24.88 -26.90
CA ASP A 149 28.13 26.14 -27.64
C ASP A 149 26.70 26.71 -27.75
N LYS A 150 25.69 25.95 -27.30
CA LYS A 150 24.28 26.35 -27.36
C LYS A 150 23.81 27.10 -26.10
N THR A 151 24.69 27.26 -25.11
CA THR A 151 24.37 27.98 -23.87
C THR A 151 24.38 29.49 -24.08
N GLN A 152 23.44 30.19 -23.43
CA GLN A 152 23.37 31.65 -23.39
C GLN A 152 24.01 32.23 -22.11
N ILE A 153 24.62 31.39 -21.26
CA ILE A 153 25.16 31.77 -19.95
C ILE A 153 26.65 32.12 -20.07
N PRO A 154 27.09 33.34 -19.68
CA PRO A 154 28.48 33.75 -19.71
C PRO A 154 29.37 32.85 -18.85
N GLY A 155 30.47 32.33 -19.40
CA GLY A 155 31.42 31.46 -18.68
C GLY A 155 31.02 29.99 -18.58
N CYS A 156 29.77 29.62 -18.92
CA CYS A 156 29.34 28.22 -18.96
C CYS A 156 30.00 27.45 -20.12
N GLN A 157 30.11 28.03 -21.31
CA GLN A 157 30.63 27.37 -22.50
C GLN A 157 32.04 26.77 -22.30
N SER A 158 32.95 27.55 -21.71
CA SER A 158 34.35 27.12 -21.49
C SER A 158 34.47 26.08 -20.38
N ASN A 159 33.64 26.17 -19.34
CA ASN A 159 33.64 25.21 -18.24
C ASN A 159 32.91 23.90 -18.60
N CYS A 160 31.84 23.97 -19.39
CA CYS A 160 31.14 22.81 -19.95
C CYS A 160 32.11 21.92 -20.74
N ARG A 161 32.93 22.53 -21.61
CA ARG A 161 33.96 21.80 -22.38
C ARG A 161 35.04 21.19 -21.49
N LYS A 162 35.48 21.89 -20.44
CA LYS A 162 36.45 21.36 -19.46
C LYS A 162 35.89 20.15 -18.70
N ILE A 163 34.65 20.23 -18.24
CA ILE A 163 33.99 19.17 -17.48
C ILE A 163 33.74 17.95 -18.37
N LEU A 164 33.28 18.14 -19.61
CA LEU A 164 33.06 17.04 -20.55
C LEU A 164 34.35 16.30 -20.93
N ASN A 165 35.50 16.98 -20.88
CA ASN A 165 36.83 16.40 -21.12
C ASN A 165 37.47 15.81 -19.85
N THR A 166 36.87 15.97 -18.67
CA THR A 166 37.40 15.41 -17.42
C THR A 166 36.85 14.00 -17.20
N ILE A 167 37.70 13.07 -16.76
CA ILE A 167 37.33 11.67 -16.51
C ILE A 167 36.57 11.58 -15.18
N MET A 168 35.24 11.55 -15.24
CA MET A 168 34.33 11.44 -14.10
C MET A 168 33.08 10.64 -14.49
N SER A 169 32.31 10.15 -13.50
CA SER A 169 31.06 9.41 -13.76
C SER A 169 30.03 10.31 -14.45
N GLU A 170 29.08 9.74 -15.23
CA GLU A 170 28.04 10.56 -15.90
C GLU A 170 27.24 11.39 -14.88
N ASP A 171 26.96 10.83 -13.70
CA ASP A 171 26.29 11.54 -12.60
C ASP A 171 27.13 12.72 -12.07
N ASP A 172 28.43 12.52 -11.81
CA ASP A 172 29.34 13.57 -11.35
C ASP A 172 29.53 14.67 -12.43
N ARG A 173 29.56 14.27 -13.70
CA ARG A 173 29.75 15.17 -14.85
C ARG A 173 28.56 16.11 -15.04
N ILE A 174 27.34 15.57 -14.90
CA ILE A 174 26.11 16.33 -14.93
C ILE A 174 26.04 17.28 -13.73
N GLU A 175 26.44 16.82 -12.55
CA GLU A 175 26.44 17.66 -11.34
C GLU A 175 27.38 18.86 -11.49
N GLU A 176 28.60 18.65 -12.00
CA GLU A 176 29.57 19.72 -12.19
C GLU A 176 29.15 20.68 -13.32
N LEU A 177 28.51 20.16 -14.38
CA LEU A 177 27.90 20.99 -15.43
C LEU A 177 26.79 21.87 -14.87
N ILE A 178 25.89 21.32 -14.04
CA ILE A 178 24.78 22.07 -13.46
C ILE A 178 25.26 23.19 -12.55
N LYS A 179 26.34 22.98 -11.78
CA LYS A 179 26.94 24.01 -10.92
C LYS A 179 27.38 25.25 -11.70
N VAL A 180 27.86 25.06 -12.92
CA VAL A 180 28.47 26.13 -13.72
C VAL A 180 27.54 26.68 -14.80
N CYS A 181 26.64 25.84 -15.31
CA CYS A 181 25.81 26.10 -16.48
C CYS A 181 24.31 26.19 -16.21
N SER A 182 23.91 26.24 -14.94
CA SER A 182 22.51 26.24 -14.47
C SER A 182 21.75 24.92 -14.70
N GLN A 183 20.55 24.83 -14.10
CA GLN A 183 19.78 23.59 -14.05
C GLN A 183 19.23 23.15 -15.43
N PRO A 184 19.08 21.83 -15.68
CA PRO A 184 18.57 21.32 -16.94
C PRO A 184 17.08 21.65 -17.08
N LEU A 185 16.76 22.59 -17.97
CA LEU A 185 15.39 22.89 -18.37
C LEU A 185 15.13 22.28 -19.75
N PRO A 186 13.99 21.59 -19.98
CA PRO A 186 13.63 21.04 -21.29
C PRO A 186 13.48 22.10 -22.38
N THR A 187 13.39 23.38 -22.01
CA THR A 187 13.32 24.54 -22.91
C THR A 187 14.69 25.15 -23.21
N ASP A 188 15.76 24.74 -22.50
CA ASP A 188 17.10 25.28 -22.68
C ASP A 188 17.80 24.62 -23.89
N PRO A 189 18.32 25.40 -24.87
CA PRO A 189 18.91 24.87 -26.10
C PRO A 189 20.13 23.97 -25.88
N MET A 190 20.93 24.21 -24.83
CA MET A 190 22.08 23.39 -24.48
C MET A 190 21.63 22.01 -23.99
N TRP A 191 20.64 21.98 -23.10
CA TRP A 191 20.13 20.75 -22.52
C TRP A 191 19.28 19.94 -23.51
N GLN A 192 18.51 20.59 -24.39
CA GLN A 192 17.83 19.94 -25.51
C GLN A 192 18.81 19.21 -26.45
N CYS A 193 19.96 19.82 -26.71
CA CYS A 193 21.01 19.21 -27.52
C CYS A 193 21.56 17.93 -26.84
N PHE A 194 21.82 17.93 -25.53
CA PHE A 194 22.24 16.71 -24.82
C PHE A 194 21.19 15.60 -24.82
N LEU A 195 19.90 15.96 -24.75
CA LEU A 195 18.78 14.99 -24.73
C LEU A 195 18.60 14.29 -26.09
N THR A 196 18.93 14.96 -27.19
CA THR A 196 18.78 14.44 -28.55
C THR A 196 19.96 13.55 -28.99
N ILE A 197 21.13 13.64 -28.34
CA ILE A 197 22.32 12.85 -28.72
C ILE A 197 22.23 11.38 -28.25
N ASN A 198 21.42 11.07 -27.24
CA ASN A 198 21.32 9.72 -26.65
C ASN A 198 20.35 8.78 -27.39
N THR A 199 19.77 9.18 -28.52
CA THR A 199 18.88 8.33 -29.34
C THR A 199 19.66 7.54 -30.41
N GLY A 200 20.59 6.68 -29.98
CA GLY A 200 21.30 5.70 -30.82
C GLY A 200 20.90 4.24 -30.52
N PRO A 201 21.09 3.29 -31.46
CA PRO A 201 20.30 2.06 -31.51
C PRO A 201 20.66 0.99 -30.46
N LYS A 202 19.59 0.42 -29.89
CA LYS A 202 19.41 -0.80 -29.09
C LYS A 202 20.65 -1.66 -28.80
N ARG A 203 21.03 -1.78 -27.52
CA ARG A 203 21.57 -3.01 -26.94
C ARG A 203 20.51 -3.66 -26.05
N ASN A 204 20.31 -4.96 -26.25
CA ASN A 204 19.47 -5.82 -25.43
C ASN A 204 20.11 -5.96 -24.04
N ASP A 205 19.90 -4.98 -23.16
CA ASP A 205 20.25 -5.13 -21.75
C ASP A 205 19.06 -5.72 -21.01
N THR A 206 19.21 -6.98 -20.60
CA THR A 206 18.37 -7.64 -19.61
C THR A 206 18.47 -6.85 -18.31
N LEU A 207 17.45 -6.04 -18.01
CA LEU A 207 17.45 -5.15 -16.84
C LEU A 207 17.35 -5.92 -15.51
N PRO A 208 18.15 -5.57 -14.48
CA PRO A 208 18.01 -6.12 -13.13
C PRO A 208 16.71 -5.66 -12.44
N MET A 209 16.13 -6.55 -11.64
CA MET A 209 14.87 -6.44 -10.86
C MET A 209 14.71 -5.22 -9.91
N ASN A 210 15.69 -4.31 -9.82
CA ASN A 210 15.70 -3.19 -8.86
C ASN A 210 15.20 -1.84 -9.42
N ARG A 211 14.65 -1.80 -10.64
CA ARG A 211 14.09 -0.55 -11.24
C ARG A 211 12.56 -0.52 -11.38
N ILE A 212 11.84 -1.53 -10.87
CA ILE A 212 10.38 -1.60 -11.00
C ILE A 212 9.73 -1.05 -9.72
N ASP A 213 9.03 0.07 -9.84
CA ASP A 213 8.27 0.67 -8.73
C ASP A 213 6.86 0.07 -8.70
N ASN A 214 6.71 -1.05 -7.98
CA ASN A 214 5.44 -1.77 -7.84
C ASN A 214 4.30 -0.88 -7.31
N ALA A 215 4.61 0.12 -6.48
CA ALA A 215 3.61 1.05 -5.95
C ALA A 215 3.07 1.97 -7.06
N LYS A 216 3.95 2.50 -7.93
CA LYS A 216 3.53 3.31 -9.07
C LYS A 216 2.80 2.50 -10.15
N LEU A 217 3.19 1.25 -10.34
CA LEU A 217 2.44 0.36 -11.24
C LEU A 217 1.03 0.06 -10.73
N GLN A 218 0.84 -0.06 -9.41
CA GLN A 218 -0.51 -0.12 -8.84
C GLN A 218 -1.29 1.16 -9.10
N CYS A 219 -0.66 2.33 -9.07
CA CYS A 219 -1.30 3.60 -9.46
C CYS A 219 -1.70 3.64 -10.93
N CYS A 220 -0.88 3.10 -11.85
CA CYS A 220 -1.24 3.01 -13.27
C CYS A 220 -2.55 2.24 -13.50
N SER A 221 -2.84 1.23 -12.66
CA SER A 221 -4.07 0.43 -12.77
C SER A 221 -5.35 1.24 -12.54
N LYS A 222 -5.24 2.39 -11.85
CA LYS A 222 -6.33 3.35 -11.56
C LYS A 222 -6.64 4.29 -12.72
N ALA A 223 -5.89 4.22 -13.82
CA ALA A 223 -6.15 5.05 -14.99
C ALA A 223 -7.47 4.68 -15.64
N PHE A 224 -8.24 5.72 -16.01
CA PHE A 224 -9.55 5.57 -16.64
C PHE A 224 -9.39 5.06 -18.08
N ALA A 225 -8.66 5.78 -18.91
CA ALA A 225 -8.36 5.42 -20.30
C ALA A 225 -7.31 4.30 -20.38
N SER A 226 -7.58 3.32 -21.24
CA SER A 226 -6.65 2.23 -21.56
C SER A 226 -5.29 2.74 -22.06
N ARG A 227 -5.30 3.75 -22.94
CA ARG A 227 -4.09 4.40 -23.46
C ARG A 227 -3.21 4.97 -22.35
N CYS A 228 -3.81 5.63 -21.35
CA CYS A 228 -3.06 6.22 -20.24
C CYS A 228 -2.50 5.19 -19.28
N ARG A 229 -3.27 4.14 -19.03
CA ARG A 229 -2.80 2.97 -18.28
C ARG A 229 -1.59 2.32 -18.93
N GLU A 230 -1.63 2.11 -20.25
CA GLU A 230 -0.55 1.48 -21.02
C GLU A 230 0.72 2.33 -20.99
N LEU A 231 0.61 3.63 -21.31
CA LEU A 231 1.74 4.56 -21.27
C LEU A 231 2.34 4.67 -19.86
N CYS A 232 1.51 4.72 -18.81
CA CYS A 232 1.95 4.71 -17.42
C CYS A 232 2.71 3.42 -17.09
N THR A 233 2.12 2.26 -17.42
CA THR A 233 2.71 0.94 -17.15
C THR A 233 4.03 0.79 -17.90
N GLN A 234 4.10 1.18 -19.16
CA GLN A 234 5.32 1.15 -19.96
C GLN A 234 6.41 2.08 -19.39
N THR A 235 6.04 3.27 -18.93
CA THR A 235 6.96 4.22 -18.29
C THR A 235 7.63 3.64 -17.05
N TYR A 236 6.87 2.94 -16.20
CA TYR A 236 7.40 2.38 -14.95
C TYR A 236 7.86 0.91 -15.06
N LYS A 237 7.59 0.21 -16.18
CA LYS A 237 8.04 -1.17 -16.48
C LYS A 237 9.26 -1.22 -17.40
N LYS A 238 9.27 -0.44 -18.50
CA LYS A 238 10.30 -0.47 -19.55
C LYS A 238 11.31 0.70 -19.47
N GLY A 239 11.10 1.63 -18.53
CA GLY A 239 11.96 2.79 -18.30
C GLY A 239 11.34 4.11 -18.78
N TRP A 240 12.02 5.22 -18.45
CA TRP A 240 11.52 6.59 -18.61
C TRP A 240 11.36 7.06 -20.08
N SER A 241 11.54 6.17 -21.07
CA SER A 241 11.43 6.45 -22.49
C SER A 241 10.02 6.86 -22.94
N TYR A 242 8.98 6.33 -22.28
CA TYR A 242 7.57 6.63 -22.60
C TYR A 242 7.01 7.79 -21.78
N HIS A 243 7.85 8.46 -20.97
CA HIS A 243 7.40 9.48 -20.03
C HIS A 243 6.84 10.72 -20.75
N SER A 244 7.47 11.15 -21.84
CA SER A 244 6.99 12.28 -22.65
C SER A 244 5.65 11.97 -23.31
N ASP A 245 5.47 10.75 -23.82
CA ASP A 245 4.20 10.31 -24.41
C ASP A 245 3.11 10.18 -23.35
N PHE A 246 3.47 9.68 -22.16
CA PHE A 246 2.57 9.62 -21.01
C PHE A 246 2.15 11.03 -20.55
N GLU A 247 3.09 11.97 -20.39
CA GLU A 247 2.76 13.33 -19.97
C GLU A 247 1.94 14.08 -21.02
N SER A 248 2.27 13.95 -22.30
CA SER A 248 1.52 14.63 -23.36
C SER A 248 0.12 14.04 -23.57
N ALA A 249 -0.04 12.72 -23.51
CA ALA A 249 -1.33 12.08 -23.76
C ALA A 249 -2.23 12.02 -22.53
N CYS A 250 -1.69 12.09 -21.32
CA CYS A 250 -2.44 11.82 -20.09
C CYS A 250 -2.36 12.93 -19.05
N SER A 251 -1.47 13.91 -19.20
CA SER A 251 -1.36 15.04 -18.28
C SER A 251 -1.91 16.35 -18.86
N TYR A 252 -2.50 17.17 -18.00
CA TYR A 252 -2.84 18.60 -18.15
C TYR A 252 -3.63 19.09 -19.38
N GLN A 253 -4.08 18.25 -20.31
CA GLN A 253 -5.05 18.65 -21.32
C GLN A 253 -6.49 18.41 -20.82
N GLN A 254 -7.27 19.49 -20.66
CA GLN A 254 -8.71 19.41 -20.42
C GLN A 254 -9.41 18.83 -21.65
N PRO A 255 -10.40 17.92 -21.50
CA PRO A 255 -11.01 17.42 -20.25
C PRO A 255 -10.37 16.15 -19.67
N MET A 256 -9.28 15.64 -20.27
CA MET A 256 -8.68 14.34 -19.95
C MET A 256 -8.04 14.29 -18.55
N SER A 257 -7.59 15.42 -18.02
CA SER A 257 -6.97 15.53 -16.69
C SER A 257 -7.93 15.27 -15.52
N ILE A 258 -9.23 15.54 -15.67
CA ILE A 258 -10.24 15.26 -14.64
C ILE A 258 -10.58 13.77 -14.62
N ALA A 259 -10.71 13.14 -15.80
CA ALA A 259 -10.99 11.71 -15.91
C ALA A 259 -9.84 10.84 -15.34
N GLU A 260 -8.59 11.29 -15.51
CA GLU A 260 -7.39 10.58 -15.04
C GLU A 260 -6.93 10.97 -13.63
N ALA A 261 -7.71 11.77 -12.89
CA ALA A 261 -7.32 12.29 -11.58
C ALA A 261 -6.96 11.19 -10.56
N ASN A 262 -7.64 10.03 -10.61
CA ASN A 262 -7.36 8.88 -9.74
C ASN A 262 -5.95 8.31 -9.93
N MET A 263 -5.49 8.20 -11.19
CA MET A 263 -4.13 7.74 -11.49
C MET A 263 -3.13 8.81 -11.07
N HIS A 264 -3.35 10.06 -11.47
CA HIS A 264 -2.42 11.16 -11.20
C HIS A 264 -2.23 11.41 -9.72
N ASN A 265 -3.31 11.51 -8.94
CA ASN A 265 -3.24 11.66 -7.48
C ASN A 265 -2.39 10.55 -6.84
N CYS A 266 -2.63 9.30 -7.25
CA CYS A 266 -1.87 8.15 -6.74
C CYS A 266 -0.38 8.24 -7.12
N LEU A 267 -0.06 8.63 -8.37
CA LEU A 267 1.33 8.77 -8.84
C LEU A 267 2.06 9.94 -8.17
N THR A 268 1.38 11.07 -7.94
CA THR A 268 1.95 12.25 -7.27
C THR A 268 2.17 12.02 -5.77
N ASP A 269 1.32 11.22 -5.12
CA ASP A 269 1.49 10.88 -3.70
C ASP A 269 2.56 9.78 -3.51
N GLY A 270 2.68 8.84 -4.46
CA GLY A 270 3.78 7.87 -4.52
C GLY A 270 5.13 8.45 -4.98
N GLY A 271 5.12 9.70 -5.43
CA GLY A 271 6.28 10.42 -5.93
C GLY A 271 6.29 11.84 -5.40
N GLN A 272 6.80 12.04 -4.17
CA GLN A 272 7.33 13.36 -3.80
C GLN A 272 8.10 13.91 -5.00
N ARG A 273 7.59 15.03 -5.50
CA ARG A 273 8.17 15.82 -6.59
C ARG A 273 9.66 15.93 -6.31
N LYS A 274 10.49 15.56 -7.29
CA LYS A 274 11.92 15.91 -7.34
C LYS A 274 12.10 17.41 -7.64
N HIS A 275 11.34 18.28 -6.99
CA HIS A 275 11.71 19.68 -6.86
C HIS A 275 12.52 19.78 -5.56
N PHE A 276 13.73 20.31 -5.68
CA PHE A 276 14.74 20.44 -4.62
C PHE A 276 15.53 19.17 -4.24
N LYS A 277 16.68 18.99 -4.91
CA LYS A 277 17.87 18.43 -4.27
C LYS A 277 18.80 19.58 -3.89
N ASN A 278 19.32 19.49 -2.66
CA ASN A 278 20.34 20.31 -1.97
C ASN A 278 19.75 21.46 -1.12
N SER A 279 19.96 21.57 0.19
CA SER A 279 20.74 20.78 1.15
C SER A 279 20.31 21.17 2.57
N VAL A 280 19.63 20.29 3.28
CA VAL A 280 19.78 20.14 4.74
C VAL A 280 19.79 18.64 4.99
N LYS A 281 20.73 18.16 5.81
CA LYS A 281 20.70 16.79 6.35
C LYS A 281 19.39 16.62 7.12
N VAL A 282 18.33 16.17 6.46
CA VAL A 282 17.14 15.67 7.14
C VAL A 282 17.50 14.29 7.65
N SER A 283 17.48 14.15 8.97
CA SER A 283 17.76 12.91 9.68
C SER A 283 16.82 11.80 9.18
N LEU A 284 17.31 10.57 9.13
CA LEU A 284 16.62 9.35 8.66
C LEU A 284 15.41 8.93 9.54
N ARG A 285 14.68 9.87 10.15
CA ARG A 285 13.62 9.61 11.14
C ARG A 285 12.18 9.74 10.62
N ASP A 286 11.95 10.36 9.45
CA ASP A 286 10.57 10.69 9.02
C ASP A 286 9.98 9.76 7.93
N PHE A 287 10.64 8.64 7.60
CA PHE A 287 10.31 7.82 6.43
C PHE A 287 9.33 6.65 6.64
N ASN A 288 8.78 6.46 7.84
CA ASN A 288 7.76 5.41 8.06
C ASN A 288 6.33 5.87 7.83
N ILE A 289 6.13 7.01 7.18
CA ILE A 289 4.81 7.45 6.81
C ILE A 289 4.63 7.13 5.34
N HIS A 290 3.94 6.02 5.05
CA HIS A 290 3.11 6.02 3.86
C HIS A 290 2.15 7.21 3.99
N PRO A 291 2.18 8.23 3.12
CA PRO A 291 0.93 8.87 2.81
C PRO A 291 0.12 7.78 2.14
N SER A 292 -0.82 7.20 2.89
CA SER A 292 -1.94 6.52 2.25
C SER A 292 -2.48 7.47 1.17
N PRO A 293 -2.89 6.98 -0.01
CA PRO A 293 -3.61 7.80 -1.00
C PRO A 293 -4.94 8.39 -0.46
N TRP A 294 -5.28 8.02 0.77
CA TRP A 294 -6.35 8.54 1.62
C TRP A 294 -5.66 9.37 2.72
N GLY A 295 -5.86 10.69 2.76
CA GLY A 295 -5.08 11.60 3.62
C GLY A 295 -5.02 11.24 5.12
N LYS A 296 -4.15 11.92 5.87
CA LYS A 296 -4.00 11.84 7.33
C LYS A 296 -5.10 12.66 8.02
N LEU A 297 -5.62 12.18 9.14
CA LEU A 297 -6.57 12.92 9.98
C LEU A 297 -5.84 14.02 10.76
N GLY A 298 -6.22 15.26 10.50
CA GLY A 298 -5.61 16.44 11.11
C GLY A 298 -4.16 16.69 10.71
N CYS A 299 -3.74 17.95 10.79
CA CYS A 299 -2.33 18.31 10.87
C CYS A 299 -2.00 18.84 12.27
N ASN A 300 -0.75 18.71 12.69
CA ASN A 300 -0.24 19.29 13.93
C ASN A 300 1.17 19.87 13.69
N ASN A 301 1.56 20.84 14.51
CA ASN A 301 2.90 21.45 14.52
C ASN A 301 3.32 22.18 13.23
N LEU A 302 2.37 22.63 12.41
CA LEU A 302 2.66 23.53 11.29
C LEU A 302 2.88 24.96 11.80
N SER A 303 3.94 25.61 11.34
CA SER A 303 4.39 26.94 11.78
C SER A 303 3.87 28.06 10.89
N PHE A 304 3.78 27.83 9.57
CA PHE A 304 3.25 28.81 8.62
C PHE A 304 1.75 28.57 8.41
N CYS A 305 1.34 27.35 8.10
CA CYS A 305 -0.03 26.92 7.87
C CYS A 305 -0.78 26.61 9.17
N THR A 306 -0.68 27.48 10.17
CA THR A 306 -1.22 27.30 11.53
C THR A 306 -2.72 26.99 11.57
N ASN A 307 -3.51 27.59 10.67
CA ASN A 307 -4.96 27.37 10.61
C ASN A 307 -5.36 25.94 10.21
N PHE A 308 -4.41 25.14 9.70
CA PHE A 308 -4.60 23.73 9.37
C PHE A 308 -4.31 22.79 10.55
N ASN A 309 -3.72 23.32 11.63
CA ASN A 309 -3.46 22.53 12.83
C ASN A 309 -4.74 22.17 13.59
N ARG A 310 -4.74 21.04 14.30
CA ARG A 310 -5.77 20.61 15.24
C ARG A 310 -7.17 20.50 14.62
N ARG A 311 -7.26 19.96 13.41
CA ARG A 311 -8.52 19.66 12.70
C ARG A 311 -8.75 18.16 12.59
N PRO A 312 -9.14 17.49 13.69
CA PRO A 312 -9.12 16.03 13.78
C PRO A 312 -10.18 15.36 12.90
N THR A 313 -11.21 16.08 12.46
CA THR A 313 -12.29 15.58 11.57
C THR A 313 -11.98 15.75 10.08
N GLU A 314 -10.83 16.33 9.73
CA GLU A 314 -10.48 16.66 8.35
C GLU A 314 -9.29 15.82 7.88
N LEU A 315 -9.30 15.43 6.60
CA LEU A 315 -8.25 14.62 5.99
C LEU A 315 -7.31 15.48 5.15
N PHE A 316 -6.00 15.28 5.29
CA PHE A 316 -4.95 16.03 4.60
C PHE A 316 -3.91 15.09 4.00
N ARG A 317 -3.55 15.26 2.73
CA ARG A 317 -2.57 14.37 2.09
C ARG A 317 -1.13 14.64 2.54
N SER A 318 -0.83 15.84 3.02
CA SER A 318 0.53 16.25 3.39
C SER A 318 0.56 17.11 4.66
N CYS A 319 0.79 16.51 5.82
CA CYS A 319 1.06 17.24 7.06
C CYS A 319 2.53 17.05 7.44
N THR A 320 3.46 17.71 6.74
CA THR A 320 4.89 17.66 7.07
C THR A 320 5.49 19.06 7.17
N ALA A 321 6.61 19.18 7.87
CA ALA A 321 7.32 20.45 8.01
C ALA A 321 7.82 20.96 6.65
N GLU A 322 8.19 20.07 5.73
CA GLU A 322 8.60 20.44 4.38
C GLU A 322 7.45 21.05 3.59
N ALA A 323 6.24 20.47 3.69
CA ALA A 323 5.06 21.02 3.02
C ALA A 323 4.67 22.41 3.58
N ASP A 324 4.88 22.63 4.87
CA ASP A 324 4.69 23.93 5.52
C ASP A 324 5.70 24.98 5.01
N GLU A 325 6.97 24.59 4.87
CA GLU A 325 8.04 25.45 4.33
C GLU A 325 7.82 25.75 2.84
N ASP A 326 7.42 24.75 2.06
CA ASP A 326 7.10 24.91 0.64
C ASP A 326 5.89 25.85 0.45
N ALA A 327 4.87 25.78 1.31
CA ALA A 327 3.74 26.70 1.29
C ALA A 327 4.20 28.14 1.54
N GLN A 328 5.11 28.34 2.51
CA GLN A 328 5.68 29.63 2.83
C GLN A 328 6.48 30.21 1.65
N LYS A 329 7.28 29.37 1.00
CA LYS A 329 8.07 29.75 -0.18
C LYS A 329 7.21 30.09 -1.39
N THR A 330 6.15 29.31 -1.63
CA THR A 330 5.15 29.56 -2.68
C THR A 330 4.46 30.91 -2.46
N TYR A 331 3.99 31.18 -1.24
CA TYR A 331 3.41 32.47 -0.88
C TYR A 331 4.37 33.66 -1.11
N ASN A 332 5.63 33.53 -0.69
CA ASN A 332 6.64 34.56 -0.91
C ASN A 332 7.00 34.76 -2.39
N THR A 333 6.86 33.72 -3.21
CA THR A 333 7.08 33.83 -4.66
C THR A 333 5.94 34.61 -5.32
N TRP A 334 4.70 34.38 -4.92
CA TRP A 334 3.53 35.09 -5.45
C TRP A 334 3.53 36.59 -5.12
N LYS A 335 4.19 37.02 -4.02
CA LYS A 335 4.44 38.44 -3.74
C LYS A 335 5.21 39.17 -4.85
N LYS A 336 5.93 38.45 -5.71
CA LYS A 336 6.61 39.01 -6.89
C LYS A 336 5.66 39.36 -8.04
N GLY A 337 4.35 39.13 -7.87
CA GLY A 337 3.30 39.60 -8.79
C GLY A 337 3.05 38.68 -9.99
N VAL A 338 3.50 37.42 -9.95
CA VAL A 338 3.22 36.39 -10.97
C VAL A 338 3.02 35.04 -10.32
N ILE A 339 1.91 34.38 -10.66
CA ILE A 339 1.66 32.97 -10.32
C ILE A 339 1.93 32.15 -11.58
N GLN A 340 2.90 31.25 -11.48
CA GLN A 340 3.33 30.43 -12.62
C GLN A 340 2.79 29.00 -12.46
N LEU A 341 1.91 28.61 -13.36
CA LEU A 341 1.39 27.26 -13.54
C LEU A 341 1.99 26.66 -14.82
N SER A 342 1.96 25.33 -14.96
CA SER A 342 2.67 24.60 -16.02
C SER A 342 2.37 25.04 -17.46
N GLN A 343 1.23 25.70 -17.71
CA GLN A 343 0.84 26.22 -19.04
C GLN A 343 0.22 27.62 -18.96
N MET A 344 0.33 28.30 -17.81
CA MET A 344 -0.38 29.56 -17.59
C MET A 344 0.35 30.44 -16.58
N THR A 345 0.45 31.72 -16.87
CA THR A 345 0.93 32.74 -15.93
C THR A 345 -0.21 33.66 -15.57
N ILE A 346 -0.55 33.75 -14.29
CA ILE A 346 -1.59 34.64 -13.78
C ILE A 346 -0.88 35.84 -13.13
N PRO A 347 -0.93 37.04 -13.72
CA PRO A 347 -0.38 38.23 -13.12
C PRO A 347 -1.30 38.71 -11.99
N VAL A 348 -0.73 38.92 -10.81
CA VAL A 348 -1.46 39.38 -9.63
C VAL A 348 -0.86 40.67 -9.10
N LYS A 349 -1.70 41.53 -8.52
CA LYS A 349 -1.27 42.69 -7.72
C LYS A 349 -0.53 42.20 -6.47
N ASP A 350 0.09 43.11 -5.72
CA ASP A 350 0.78 42.74 -4.48
C ASP A 350 -0.18 42.02 -3.51
N ILE A 351 0.00 40.71 -3.41
CA ILE A 351 -0.83 39.84 -2.57
C ILE A 351 -0.62 40.08 -1.07
N GLY A 352 0.47 40.78 -0.69
CA GLY A 352 0.70 41.22 0.68
C GLY A 352 -0.32 42.27 1.14
N GLN A 353 -0.86 43.06 0.20
CA GLN A 353 -1.89 44.07 0.46
C GLN A 353 -3.29 43.58 0.06
N CYS A 354 -3.37 42.76 -1.00
CA CYS A 354 -4.63 42.27 -1.52
C CYS A 354 -4.96 40.88 -0.97
N LYS A 355 -5.81 40.81 0.06
CA LYS A 355 -6.31 39.56 0.68
C LYS A 355 -5.19 38.59 1.11
N PRO A 356 -4.21 39.02 1.93
CA PRO A 356 -3.05 38.19 2.30
C PRO A 356 -3.42 36.88 3.00
N ALA A 357 -4.45 36.90 3.87
CA ALA A 357 -4.93 35.70 4.55
C ALA A 357 -5.48 34.63 3.59
N MET A 358 -6.15 35.04 2.51
CA MET A 358 -6.73 34.12 1.53
C MET A 358 -5.66 33.51 0.62
N TRP A 359 -4.68 34.31 0.18
CA TRP A 359 -3.52 33.79 -0.55
C TRP A 359 -2.67 32.85 0.30
N LYS A 360 -2.51 33.15 1.60
CA LYS A 360 -1.87 32.23 2.55
C LYS A 360 -2.63 30.91 2.64
N ALA A 361 -3.96 30.95 2.80
CA ALA A 361 -4.79 29.75 2.84
C ALA A 361 -4.66 28.93 1.55
N ILE A 362 -4.70 29.56 0.37
CA ILE A 362 -4.54 28.87 -0.91
C ILE A 362 -3.15 28.23 -1.03
N ALA A 363 -2.07 28.94 -0.67
CA ALA A 363 -0.72 28.38 -0.69
C ALA A 363 -0.62 27.14 0.21
N CYS A 364 -1.19 27.21 1.42
CA CYS A 364 -1.28 26.08 2.34
C CYS A 364 -2.12 24.94 1.76
N THR A 365 -3.29 25.21 1.17
CA THR A 365 -4.14 24.18 0.55
C THR A 365 -3.42 23.44 -0.58
N LEU A 366 -2.57 24.12 -1.36
CA LEU A 366 -1.83 23.49 -2.47
C LEU A 366 -0.75 22.51 -1.98
N GLU A 367 -0.09 22.80 -0.86
CA GLU A 367 0.99 21.96 -0.33
C GLU A 367 0.50 20.95 0.71
N ILE A 368 -0.37 21.37 1.64
CA ILE A 368 -0.96 20.52 2.69
C ILE A 368 -2.04 19.58 2.12
N LYS A 369 -2.71 20.01 1.05
CA LYS A 369 -3.65 19.21 0.24
C LYS A 369 -4.77 18.55 1.06
N PRO A 370 -5.73 19.32 1.59
CA PRO A 370 -6.96 18.78 2.14
C PRO A 370 -7.70 17.91 1.12
N CYS A 371 -8.27 16.81 1.61
CA CYS A 371 -9.03 15.86 0.81
C CYS A 371 -10.41 16.42 0.45
N ALA A 372 -10.83 16.23 -0.79
CA ALA A 372 -12.17 16.50 -1.28
C ALA A 372 -12.80 15.19 -1.80
N SER A 373 -14.13 15.08 -1.78
CA SER A 373 -14.85 13.89 -2.23
C SER A 373 -14.76 13.72 -3.75
N HIS A 374 -14.70 14.83 -4.50
CA HIS A 374 -14.31 14.82 -5.91
C HIS A 374 -12.81 15.07 -6.07
N GLN A 375 -12.19 14.22 -6.88
CA GLN A 375 -10.76 14.29 -7.13
C GLN A 375 -10.46 15.27 -8.25
N SER A 376 -9.96 16.45 -7.89
CA SER A 376 -9.38 17.40 -8.82
C SER A 376 -7.90 17.62 -8.49
N ILE A 377 -7.11 18.07 -9.47
CA ILE A 377 -5.69 18.40 -9.24
C ILE A 377 -5.56 19.67 -8.37
N ILE A 378 -6.56 20.56 -8.45
CA ILE A 378 -6.65 21.79 -7.67
C ILE A 378 -8.02 21.80 -6.98
N ASN A 379 -8.07 21.43 -5.72
CA ASN A 379 -9.31 21.33 -4.93
C ASN A 379 -9.89 22.70 -4.52
N LEU A 380 -9.68 23.78 -5.29
CA LEU A 380 -10.20 25.12 -4.97
C LEU A 380 -11.62 25.29 -5.52
N CYS A 381 -12.53 25.89 -4.74
CA CYS A 381 -13.87 26.20 -5.22
C CYS A 381 -13.89 27.37 -6.23
N LYS A 382 -14.75 27.26 -7.24
CA LYS A 382 -14.97 28.28 -8.28
C LYS A 382 -15.28 29.65 -7.68
N GLU A 383 -16.13 29.70 -6.66
CA GLU A 383 -16.54 30.93 -5.99
C GLU A 383 -15.37 31.62 -5.30
N ASP A 384 -14.46 30.86 -4.69
CA ASP A 384 -13.26 31.38 -4.04
C ASP A 384 -12.24 31.90 -5.07
N CYS A 385 -12.11 31.19 -6.20
CA CYS A 385 -11.30 31.64 -7.34
C CYS A 385 -11.82 32.96 -7.93
N LEU A 386 -13.14 33.07 -8.15
CA LEU A 386 -13.75 34.30 -8.66
C LEU A 386 -13.56 35.47 -7.67
N ASN A 387 -13.77 35.22 -6.38
CA ASN A 387 -13.61 36.23 -5.34
C ASN A 387 -12.17 36.79 -5.31
N ILE A 388 -11.15 35.91 -5.31
CA ILE A 388 -9.77 36.37 -5.22
C ILE A 388 -9.28 37.06 -6.49
N LEU A 389 -9.59 36.49 -7.65
CA LEU A 389 -9.06 37.00 -8.92
C LEU A 389 -9.77 38.30 -9.31
N ASN A 390 -11.07 38.45 -9.09
CA ASN A 390 -11.75 39.71 -9.40
C ASN A 390 -11.19 40.91 -8.61
N MET A 391 -10.66 40.69 -7.39
CA MET A 391 -10.11 41.77 -6.56
C MET A 391 -8.60 41.98 -6.78
N CYS A 392 -7.84 40.89 -6.94
CA CYS A 392 -6.38 40.92 -6.84
C CYS A 392 -5.65 40.67 -8.16
N ILE A 393 -6.35 40.42 -9.28
CA ILE A 393 -5.71 40.28 -10.59
C ILE A 393 -5.22 41.63 -11.12
N ASP A 394 -4.12 41.60 -11.86
CA ASP A 394 -3.61 42.76 -12.57
C ASP A 394 -4.05 42.70 -14.04
N GLU A 395 -5.25 43.24 -14.33
CA GLU A 395 -5.86 43.25 -15.66
C GLU A 395 -4.96 43.89 -16.73
N SER A 396 -4.07 44.82 -16.34
CA SER A 396 -3.17 45.50 -17.27
C SER A 396 -2.10 44.58 -17.87
N ARG A 397 -1.85 43.43 -17.23
CA ARG A 397 -0.84 42.44 -17.61
C ARG A 397 -1.45 41.16 -18.17
N LEU A 398 -2.77 41.08 -18.32
CA LEU A 398 -3.43 39.92 -18.93
C LEU A 398 -3.29 39.96 -20.46
N SER A 399 -2.98 38.80 -21.04
CA SER A 399 -3.04 38.58 -22.48
C SER A 399 -4.49 38.48 -22.96
N GLY A 400 -4.78 39.07 -24.13
CA GLY A 400 -6.09 39.51 -24.60
C GLY A 400 -7.24 38.49 -24.79
N GLU A 401 -7.10 37.24 -24.35
CA GLU A 401 -8.19 36.23 -24.38
C GLU A 401 -8.49 35.60 -23.01
N GLN A 402 -7.71 35.92 -21.98
CA GLN A 402 -7.94 35.38 -20.63
C GLN A 402 -8.89 36.30 -19.85
N THR A 403 -10.01 35.76 -19.36
CA THR A 403 -10.93 36.46 -18.46
C THR A 403 -11.02 35.70 -17.14
N VAL A 404 -11.19 36.40 -16.01
CA VAL A 404 -11.32 35.76 -14.69
C VAL A 404 -12.37 34.62 -14.68
N PRO A 405 -13.57 34.77 -15.28
CA PRO A 405 -14.52 33.67 -15.39
C PRO A 405 -13.98 32.47 -16.17
N ALA A 406 -13.26 32.68 -17.28
CA ALA A 406 -12.66 31.59 -18.05
C ALA A 406 -11.63 30.80 -17.24
N LEU A 407 -10.88 31.48 -16.35
CA LEU A 407 -9.88 30.83 -15.48
C LEU A 407 -10.53 29.95 -14.40
N CYS A 408 -11.63 30.41 -13.82
CA CYS A 408 -12.29 29.72 -12.72
C CYS A 408 -13.36 28.71 -13.19
N ASN A 409 -13.79 28.75 -14.45
CA ASN A 409 -14.87 27.88 -14.97
C ASN A 409 -14.54 26.38 -14.94
N ALA A 410 -13.26 26.01 -14.90
CA ALA A 410 -12.82 24.62 -14.76
C ALA A 410 -12.90 24.08 -13.32
N LEU A 411 -13.22 24.94 -12.34
CA LEU A 411 -13.28 24.57 -10.92
C LEU A 411 -14.71 24.18 -10.48
N PRO A 412 -14.84 23.27 -9.49
CA PRO A 412 -16.14 22.87 -8.93
C PRO A 412 -16.80 23.98 -8.11
N SER A 413 -18.12 23.97 -7.99
CA SER A 413 -18.89 24.92 -7.17
C SER A 413 -19.04 24.45 -5.72
N LYS A 414 -19.05 25.38 -4.77
CA LYS A 414 -19.41 25.15 -3.34
C LYS A 414 -20.79 24.51 -3.16
N THR A 415 -21.69 24.64 -4.12
CA THR A 415 -23.07 24.10 -4.05
C THR A 415 -23.12 22.57 -4.10
N VAL A 416 -22.05 21.92 -4.57
CA VAL A 416 -21.94 20.46 -4.60
C VAL A 416 -21.07 20.02 -3.40
N PRO A 417 -21.65 19.38 -2.37
CA PRO A 417 -20.92 19.00 -1.16
C PRO A 417 -19.68 18.15 -1.45
N GLY A 418 -18.51 18.60 -0.96
CA GLY A 418 -17.23 17.92 -1.11
C GLY A 418 -16.62 17.97 -2.52
N ALA A 419 -17.24 18.68 -3.48
CA ALA A 419 -16.69 18.81 -4.82
C ALA A 419 -15.40 19.63 -4.85
N CYS A 420 -15.25 20.56 -3.91
CA CYS A 420 -14.09 21.43 -3.74
C CYS A 420 -13.88 21.74 -2.25
N VAL A 421 -12.73 22.34 -1.93
CA VAL A 421 -12.34 22.80 -0.60
C VAL A 421 -12.58 24.31 -0.53
N SER A 422 -13.42 24.73 0.42
CA SER A 422 -13.71 26.15 0.63
C SER A 422 -12.64 26.81 1.48
N MET A 423 -12.15 27.97 1.04
CA MET A 423 -11.09 28.69 1.76
C MET A 423 -11.55 29.30 3.08
N ASP A 424 -12.85 29.60 3.21
CA ASP A 424 -13.44 30.20 4.41
C ASP A 424 -13.13 29.38 5.67
N GLN A 425 -13.09 28.04 5.54
CA GLN A 425 -12.80 27.12 6.63
C GLN A 425 -11.38 27.24 7.19
N TYR A 426 -10.41 27.65 6.36
CA TYR A 426 -8.98 27.75 6.72
C TYR A 426 -8.50 29.19 6.92
N MET A 427 -9.41 30.16 6.84
CA MET A 427 -9.10 31.54 7.17
C MET A 427 -9.03 31.78 8.68
N THR A 428 -9.66 30.93 9.49
CA THR A 428 -9.64 30.98 10.96
C THR A 428 -8.98 29.75 11.56
N GLU A 429 -8.58 29.85 12.83
CA GLU A 429 -8.08 28.71 13.59
C GLU A 429 -9.14 27.62 13.74
N SER A 430 -8.68 26.40 14.07
CA SER A 430 -9.58 25.27 14.29
C SER A 430 -10.53 25.53 15.47
N PRO A 431 -11.82 25.17 15.34
CA PRO A 431 -12.75 25.21 16.47
C PRO A 431 -12.37 24.22 17.59
N PHE A 432 -11.46 23.28 17.32
CA PHE A 432 -11.00 22.25 18.27
C PHE A 432 -9.62 22.53 18.86
N SER A 433 -9.06 23.73 18.70
CA SER A 433 -7.69 24.07 19.10
C SER A 433 -7.32 23.78 20.56
N ASN A 434 -8.27 23.57 21.48
CA ASN A 434 -8.02 23.37 22.91
C ASN A 434 -8.40 21.97 23.46
N ARG A 435 -8.65 20.97 22.62
CA ARG A 435 -9.18 19.65 23.05
C ARG A 435 -8.37 18.49 22.48
N GLU A 436 -7.68 17.75 23.33
CA GLU A 436 -6.97 16.49 22.99
C GLU A 436 -7.86 15.27 23.31
N GLU A 437 -9.02 15.18 22.67
CA GLU A 437 -9.97 14.08 22.92
C GLU A 437 -9.71 12.83 22.05
N VAL A 438 -8.82 12.92 21.05
CA VAL A 438 -8.59 11.89 20.02
C VAL A 438 -7.11 11.54 19.94
N THR A 439 -6.77 10.26 20.08
CA THR A 439 -5.38 9.82 20.14
C THR A 439 -4.95 9.13 18.85
N HIS A 440 -3.80 9.55 18.31
CA HIS A 440 -3.14 8.94 17.16
C HIS A 440 -1.75 8.38 17.55
N PRO A 441 -1.66 7.22 18.21
CA PRO A 441 -0.41 6.73 18.82
C PRO A 441 0.75 6.53 17.83
N CYS A 442 0.44 6.29 16.56
CA CYS A 442 1.41 6.09 15.50
C CYS A 442 1.71 7.35 14.68
N HIS A 443 1.26 8.53 15.15
CA HIS A 443 1.52 9.80 14.47
C HIS A 443 1.93 10.92 15.45
N PRO A 444 3.19 11.39 15.41
CA PRO A 444 4.30 10.91 14.57
C PRO A 444 4.68 9.45 14.89
N ASN A 445 5.26 8.72 13.94
CA ASN A 445 5.59 7.30 14.16
C ASN A 445 6.67 7.20 15.26
N PRO A 446 6.36 6.57 16.41
CA PRO A 446 7.31 6.45 17.52
C PRO A 446 8.33 5.31 17.34
N CYS A 447 8.16 4.44 16.34
CA CYS A 447 8.98 3.26 16.09
C CYS A 447 10.22 3.55 15.24
N ALA A 448 11.20 2.64 15.25
CA ALA A 448 12.43 2.76 14.46
C ALA A 448 12.17 2.68 12.94
N ALA A 449 13.13 3.15 12.13
CA ALA A 449 12.99 3.24 10.66
C ALA A 449 12.77 1.89 9.93
N ASP A 450 13.00 0.75 10.60
CA ASP A 450 12.72 -0.61 10.11
C ASP A 450 11.48 -1.24 10.77
N GLU A 451 10.69 -0.46 11.51
CA GLU A 451 9.54 -0.92 12.28
C GLU A 451 8.24 -0.26 11.82
N VAL A 452 7.18 -1.07 11.77
CA VAL A 452 5.80 -0.65 11.52
C VAL A 452 5.12 -0.42 12.86
N CYS A 453 4.51 0.76 13.04
CA CYS A 453 3.71 1.08 14.21
C CYS A 453 2.28 0.61 14.02
N LEU A 454 1.77 -0.17 14.98
CA LEU A 454 0.37 -0.57 15.07
C LEU A 454 -0.25 0.04 16.33
N VAL A 455 -1.51 0.46 16.24
CA VAL A 455 -2.25 1.02 17.38
C VAL A 455 -2.58 -0.08 18.38
N ARG A 456 -2.23 0.12 19.65
CA ARG A 456 -2.60 -0.81 20.72
C ARG A 456 -3.97 -0.44 21.26
N ARG A 457 -5.00 -1.16 20.81
CA ARG A 457 -6.38 -1.03 21.33
C ARG A 457 -6.63 -1.79 22.64
N ARG A 458 -5.70 -2.66 23.04
CA ARG A 458 -5.82 -3.48 24.25
C ARG A 458 -5.19 -2.79 25.45
N LYS A 459 -5.82 -2.92 26.62
CA LYS A 459 -5.21 -2.56 27.91
C LYS A 459 -4.22 -3.65 28.33
N CYS A 460 -3.02 -3.27 28.74
CA CYS A 460 -2.05 -4.24 29.27
C CYS A 460 -2.46 -4.70 30.68
N LYS A 461 -2.15 -5.96 31.03
CA LYS A 461 -2.34 -6.51 32.38
C LYS A 461 -1.49 -5.78 33.44
N GLU A 462 -0.35 -5.20 33.06
CA GLU A 462 0.54 -4.44 33.96
C GLU A 462 0.60 -2.96 33.54
N SER A 463 0.20 -2.07 34.44
CA SER A 463 -0.08 -0.66 34.13
C SER A 463 1.17 0.23 34.00
N HIS A 464 2.37 -0.27 34.32
CA HIS A 464 3.59 0.56 34.42
C HIS A 464 4.48 0.55 33.15
N SER A 465 4.11 -0.17 32.08
CA SER A 465 4.95 -0.34 30.88
C SER A 465 4.15 -0.47 29.56
N CYS A 466 2.97 0.14 29.46
CA CYS A 466 2.11 -0.07 28.30
C CYS A 466 1.95 1.18 27.44
N GLU A 467 2.76 1.26 26.39
CA GLU A 467 2.61 2.26 25.35
C GLU A 467 1.32 2.04 24.54
N PRO A 468 0.65 3.12 24.06
CA PRO A 468 -0.58 3.02 23.26
C PRO A 468 -0.34 2.50 21.82
N TYR A 469 0.87 2.04 21.52
CA TYR A 469 1.29 1.49 20.23
C TYR A 469 2.13 0.21 20.41
N ILE A 470 2.33 -0.51 19.30
CA ILE A 470 3.19 -1.70 19.18
C ILE A 470 4.08 -1.49 17.96
N CYS A 471 5.39 -1.67 18.13
CA CYS A 471 6.36 -1.63 17.03
C CYS A 471 6.68 -3.05 16.56
N HIS A 472 6.38 -3.36 15.31
CA HIS A 472 6.74 -4.63 14.68
C HIS A 472 7.81 -4.42 13.61
N LYS A 473 8.90 -5.18 13.68
CA LYS A 473 9.93 -5.17 12.63
C LYS A 473 9.32 -5.52 11.27
N GLY A 474 9.40 -4.60 10.31
CA GLY A 474 8.98 -4.80 8.93
C GLY A 474 10.19 -5.01 8.02
N LYS A 475 9.96 -5.41 6.77
CA LYS A 475 11.00 -5.36 5.73
C LYS A 475 10.57 -4.48 4.57
N PRO A 476 11.50 -3.70 3.98
CA PRO A 476 11.22 -2.90 2.79
C PRO A 476 10.85 -3.77 1.58
N GLN A 477 9.66 -3.56 1.04
CA GLN A 477 9.22 -4.01 -0.28
C GLN A 477 9.79 -3.09 -1.39
N THR A 478 10.06 -1.82 -1.06
CA THR A 478 10.83 -0.84 -1.84
C THR A 478 11.60 0.07 -0.86
N LYS A 479 12.37 1.07 -1.33
CA LYS A 479 12.99 2.10 -0.45
C LYS A 479 11.98 2.86 0.44
N LYS A 480 10.66 2.68 0.26
CA LYS A 480 9.59 3.47 0.90
C LYS A 480 8.41 2.67 1.46
N VAL A 481 8.39 1.33 1.35
CA VAL A 481 7.22 0.51 1.78
C VAL A 481 7.65 -0.59 2.72
N LEU A 482 7.19 -0.59 3.98
CA LEU A 482 7.46 -1.64 4.96
C LEU A 482 6.23 -2.55 5.12
N VAL A 483 6.44 -3.86 5.02
CA VAL A 483 5.40 -4.88 5.23
C VAL A 483 5.61 -5.54 6.60
N PRO A 484 4.59 -5.64 7.47
CA PRO A 484 4.68 -6.37 8.72
C PRO A 484 5.02 -7.84 8.49
N LYS A 485 5.80 -8.43 9.40
CA LYS A 485 6.07 -9.87 9.39
C LYS A 485 4.78 -10.65 9.66
N GLY A 486 4.57 -11.74 8.93
CA GLY A 486 3.39 -12.60 9.02
C GLY A 486 2.24 -12.18 8.10
N SER A 487 2.34 -11.04 7.41
CA SER A 487 1.27 -10.55 6.52
C SER A 487 1.35 -11.15 5.12
N ASP A 488 0.18 -11.33 4.51
CA ASP A 488 0.05 -11.66 3.09
C ASP A 488 -0.08 -10.38 2.26
N ILE A 489 0.68 -10.31 1.16
CA ILE A 489 0.74 -9.14 0.29
C ILE A 489 0.41 -9.50 -1.15
N ARG A 490 -0.23 -8.56 -1.84
CA ARG A 490 -0.52 -8.65 -3.27
C ARG A 490 0.51 -7.84 -4.05
N LEU A 491 1.27 -8.51 -4.92
CA LEU A 491 2.25 -7.90 -5.82
C LEU A 491 1.74 -7.97 -7.26
N ALA A 492 2.12 -7.03 -8.12
CA ALA A 492 1.88 -7.17 -9.55
C ALA A 492 2.77 -8.30 -10.12
N ASN A 493 2.21 -9.15 -11.00
CA ASN A 493 2.96 -10.19 -11.68
C ASN A 493 3.52 -9.65 -13.01
N HIS A 494 4.83 -9.78 -13.22
CA HIS A 494 5.55 -9.12 -14.31
C HIS A 494 6.03 -10.05 -15.43
N ASP A 495 5.93 -11.36 -15.25
CA ASP A 495 6.42 -12.39 -16.19
C ASP A 495 5.45 -12.68 -17.36
N THR A 496 4.26 -12.08 -17.38
CA THR A 496 3.30 -12.25 -18.47
C THR A 496 3.51 -11.24 -19.58
N ASP A 497 3.66 -11.76 -20.80
CA ASP A 497 3.92 -11.02 -22.03
C ASP A 497 2.90 -9.89 -22.24
N SER A 498 3.38 -8.72 -22.64
CA SER A 498 2.69 -7.42 -22.51
C SER A 498 1.56 -7.19 -23.54
N ASN A 499 0.98 -8.25 -24.09
CA ASN A 499 -0.01 -8.21 -25.16
C ASN A 499 -1.43 -8.59 -24.73
N LYS A 500 -1.69 -8.77 -23.42
CA LYS A 500 -3.03 -9.07 -22.91
C LYS A 500 -3.46 -8.03 -21.89
N GLN A 501 -4.67 -7.51 -22.07
CA GLN A 501 -5.40 -6.57 -21.23
C GLN A 501 -5.81 -7.23 -19.89
N GLU A 502 -4.84 -7.88 -19.24
CA GLU A 502 -4.97 -8.77 -18.10
C GLU A 502 -4.18 -8.23 -16.91
N ASP A 503 -4.88 -8.01 -15.79
CA ASP A 503 -4.25 -7.68 -14.52
C ASP A 503 -3.88 -8.98 -13.79
N CYS A 504 -2.59 -9.30 -13.81
CA CYS A 504 -2.02 -10.46 -13.11
C CYS A 504 -1.35 -10.02 -11.81
N TYR A 505 -1.63 -10.73 -10.71
CA TYR A 505 -1.05 -10.46 -9.40
C TYR A 505 -0.42 -11.73 -8.81
N LEU A 506 0.55 -11.57 -7.93
CA LEU A 506 1.11 -12.60 -7.07
C LEU A 506 0.60 -12.37 -5.65
N ALA A 507 0.15 -13.42 -4.97
CA ALA A 507 -0.03 -13.42 -3.52
C ALA A 507 1.23 -13.98 -2.87
N CYS A 508 1.87 -13.21 -2.00
CA CYS A 508 3.10 -13.57 -1.32
C CYS A 508 2.95 -13.45 0.20
N HIS A 509 3.69 -14.26 0.94
CA HIS A 509 3.71 -14.23 2.40
C HIS A 509 4.99 -13.58 2.90
N CYS A 510 4.90 -12.61 3.80
CA CYS A 510 6.07 -12.07 4.49
C CYS A 510 6.36 -12.96 5.71
N SER A 511 7.39 -13.81 5.65
CA SER A 511 7.69 -14.75 6.72
C SER A 511 8.15 -14.07 8.01
N SER A 512 8.13 -14.82 9.12
CA SER A 512 8.68 -14.34 10.41
C SER A 512 10.16 -13.98 10.35
N LYS A 513 10.88 -14.55 9.37
CA LYS A 513 12.28 -14.23 9.04
C LYS A 513 12.42 -12.92 8.25
N GLY A 514 11.32 -12.24 7.92
CA GLY A 514 11.31 -11.04 7.08
C GLY A 514 11.70 -11.36 5.64
N VAL A 515 11.25 -12.49 5.09
CA VAL A 515 11.46 -12.81 3.67
C VAL A 515 10.11 -12.91 3.01
N ILE A 516 9.92 -12.16 1.91
CA ILE A 516 8.75 -12.35 1.04
C ILE A 516 8.97 -13.69 0.32
N GLU A 517 8.18 -14.68 0.69
CA GLU A 517 8.27 -16.05 0.21
C GLU A 517 6.88 -16.58 -0.17
N ASN A 518 6.83 -17.80 -0.72
CA ASN A 518 5.58 -18.46 -1.12
C ASN A 518 4.70 -17.62 -2.08
N CYS A 519 5.34 -16.80 -2.92
CA CYS A 519 4.68 -16.06 -3.99
C CYS A 519 4.04 -17.01 -4.99
N LYS A 520 2.71 -16.93 -5.11
CA LYS A 520 1.93 -17.74 -6.05
C LYS A 520 1.08 -16.81 -6.91
N GLN A 521 0.95 -17.15 -8.19
CA GLN A 521 0.15 -16.37 -9.12
C GLN A 521 -1.34 -16.49 -8.80
N LEU A 522 -1.98 -15.34 -8.58
CA LEU A 522 -3.42 -15.20 -8.52
C LEU A 522 -4.00 -15.29 -9.93
N THR A 523 -5.27 -15.64 -10.02
CA THR A 523 -6.01 -15.66 -11.29
C THR A 523 -5.92 -14.30 -11.97
N CYS A 524 -5.34 -14.25 -13.18
CA CYS A 524 -5.28 -13.03 -13.97
C CYS A 524 -6.69 -12.58 -14.36
N MET A 525 -6.98 -11.30 -14.19
CA MET A 525 -8.29 -10.73 -14.49
C MET A 525 -8.25 -9.99 -15.81
N LYS A 526 -9.12 -10.37 -16.75
CA LYS A 526 -9.34 -9.63 -18.00
C LYS A 526 -10.23 -8.41 -17.75
N ARG A 527 -9.87 -7.23 -18.26
CA ARG A 527 -10.72 -6.03 -18.15
C ARG A 527 -11.86 -5.99 -19.18
N ASN A 528 -12.69 -7.04 -19.20
CA ASN A 528 -13.84 -7.09 -20.10
C ASN A 528 -14.92 -6.09 -19.66
N ALA A 529 -15.55 -5.42 -20.61
CA ALA A 529 -16.74 -4.61 -20.37
C ALA A 529 -17.94 -5.51 -20.06
N CYS A 530 -18.87 -5.03 -19.24
CA CYS A 530 -20.12 -5.69 -18.90
C CYS A 530 -21.21 -5.28 -19.89
N LEU A 531 -21.87 -6.26 -20.51
CA LEU A 531 -22.96 -6.06 -21.45
C LEU A 531 -24.28 -5.90 -20.68
N MET A 532 -24.98 -4.79 -20.92
CA MET A 532 -26.23 -4.39 -20.25
C MET A 532 -27.41 -4.38 -21.25
N GLY A 533 -27.53 -5.43 -22.07
CA GLY A 533 -28.54 -5.53 -23.15
C GLY A 533 -27.99 -5.21 -24.54
N HIS A 534 -28.89 -4.88 -25.49
CA HIS A 534 -28.57 -4.85 -26.93
C HIS A 534 -27.60 -3.76 -27.40
N ASP A 535 -27.37 -2.67 -26.63
CA ASP A 535 -26.44 -1.60 -27.05
C ASP A 535 -25.74 -0.82 -25.92
N ASN A 536 -25.86 -1.27 -24.67
CA ASN A 536 -25.22 -0.59 -23.53
C ASN A 536 -24.10 -1.45 -22.95
N SER A 537 -22.87 -0.94 -22.94
CA SER A 537 -21.74 -1.58 -22.25
C SER A 537 -21.17 -0.66 -21.17
N LYS A 538 -20.72 -1.24 -20.07
CA LYS A 538 -20.02 -0.53 -18.98
C LYS A 538 -18.61 -1.09 -18.84
N GLU A 539 -17.62 -0.20 -18.82
CA GLU A 539 -16.22 -0.60 -18.65
C GLU A 539 -15.96 -1.23 -17.28
N HIS A 540 -14.93 -2.07 -17.21
CA HIS A 540 -14.47 -2.67 -15.95
C HIS A 540 -14.14 -1.58 -14.91
N GLY A 541 -14.63 -1.76 -13.68
CA GLY A 541 -14.43 -0.85 -12.54
C GLY A 541 -15.45 0.27 -12.42
N VAL A 542 -16.29 0.49 -13.44
CA VAL A 542 -17.33 1.54 -13.40
C VAL A 542 -18.45 1.14 -12.44
N GLN A 543 -18.78 2.04 -11.51
CA GLN A 543 -19.96 1.95 -10.67
C GLN A 543 -21.15 2.68 -11.32
N PHE A 544 -22.33 2.09 -11.27
CA PHE A 544 -23.55 2.64 -11.85
C PHE A 544 -24.79 2.07 -11.15
N SER A 545 -25.96 2.66 -11.39
CA SER A 545 -27.22 2.16 -10.83
C SER A 545 -28.03 1.41 -11.89
N VAL A 546 -28.61 0.27 -11.51
CA VAL A 546 -29.54 -0.53 -12.32
C VAL A 546 -30.75 -0.83 -11.44
N ASP A 547 -31.94 -0.34 -11.82
CA ASP A 547 -33.19 -0.55 -11.06
C ASP A 547 -33.03 -0.24 -9.56
N ASP A 548 -32.48 0.94 -9.24
CA ASP A 548 -32.12 1.39 -7.89
C ASP A 548 -31.04 0.58 -7.15
N ASN A 549 -30.51 -0.51 -7.73
CA ASN A 549 -29.37 -1.23 -7.19
C ASN A 549 -28.07 -0.58 -7.64
N LYS A 550 -27.17 -0.28 -6.71
CA LYS A 550 -25.79 0.09 -7.07
C LYS A 550 -25.07 -1.15 -7.59
N CYS A 551 -24.37 -1.04 -8.70
CA CYS A 551 -23.66 -2.11 -9.36
C CYS A 551 -22.25 -1.67 -9.75
N ILE A 552 -21.34 -2.63 -9.84
CA ILE A 552 -19.99 -2.46 -10.37
C ILE A 552 -19.74 -3.50 -11.46
N CYS A 553 -19.17 -3.06 -12.58
CA CYS A 553 -18.70 -3.98 -13.60
C CYS A 553 -17.34 -4.56 -13.18
N ASN A 554 -17.28 -5.87 -12.91
CA ASN A 554 -16.05 -6.56 -12.58
C ASN A 554 -15.71 -7.61 -13.66
N SER A 555 -14.90 -7.21 -14.63
CA SER A 555 -14.29 -8.11 -15.63
C SER A 555 -15.34 -8.87 -16.45
N GLY A 556 -16.31 -8.13 -16.98
CA GLY A 556 -17.45 -8.67 -17.73
C GLY A 556 -18.59 -9.22 -16.88
N LYS A 557 -18.44 -9.31 -15.55
CA LYS A 557 -19.49 -9.72 -14.62
C LYS A 557 -20.05 -8.51 -13.86
N LEU A 558 -21.36 -8.39 -13.82
CA LEU A 558 -22.05 -7.40 -13.02
C LEU A 558 -22.13 -7.86 -11.55
N LEU A 559 -21.64 -7.04 -10.61
CA LEU A 559 -21.82 -7.25 -9.17
C LEU A 559 -22.72 -6.13 -8.64
N CYS A 560 -23.91 -6.46 -8.14
CA CYS A 560 -24.88 -5.48 -7.64
C CYS A 560 -25.20 -5.72 -6.16
N PHE A 561 -25.47 -4.63 -5.44
CA PHE A 561 -26.16 -4.69 -4.16
C PHE A 561 -27.58 -5.23 -4.43
N ARG A 562 -27.93 -6.39 -3.87
CA ARG A 562 -29.27 -6.97 -4.09
C ARG A 562 -30.26 -6.29 -3.15
N LYS A 563 -31.24 -5.55 -3.69
CA LYS A 563 -32.35 -4.99 -2.89
C LYS A 563 -33.52 -5.97 -2.73
N THR A 564 -33.62 -7.01 -3.55
CA THR A 564 -34.81 -7.88 -3.60
C THR A 564 -34.48 -9.35 -3.76
N CYS A 565 -35.21 -10.16 -3.00
CA CYS A 565 -35.32 -11.61 -3.14
C CYS A 565 -36.09 -11.97 -4.42
N GLN A 566 -35.41 -12.36 -5.51
CA GLN A 566 -36.06 -13.08 -6.60
C GLN A 566 -35.56 -14.53 -6.60
N PRO A 567 -36.44 -15.54 -6.46
CA PRO A 567 -36.07 -16.93 -6.69
C PRO A 567 -35.89 -17.14 -8.20
N ASP A 568 -34.67 -17.44 -8.63
CA ASP A 568 -34.40 -17.77 -10.01
C ASP A 568 -34.89 -19.20 -10.30
N ASN A 569 -35.91 -19.30 -11.15
CA ASN A 569 -35.85 -20.22 -12.27
C ASN A 569 -36.66 -19.63 -13.42
N GLN A 570 -35.92 -19.03 -14.37
CA GLN A 570 -36.32 -18.50 -15.69
C GLN A 570 -36.58 -16.98 -15.75
N SER A 571 -35.71 -16.26 -16.46
CA SER A 571 -35.88 -14.86 -16.88
C SER A 571 -37.05 -14.68 -17.87
N PRO A 572 -37.45 -13.43 -18.23
CA PRO A 572 -37.66 -12.22 -17.43
C PRO A 572 -39.12 -11.71 -17.57
N LEU A 573 -39.63 -10.93 -16.60
CA LEU A 573 -40.57 -9.80 -16.79
C LEU A 573 -41.10 -9.31 -15.42
N TYR A 574 -40.66 -8.09 -15.06
CA TYR A 574 -41.36 -7.03 -14.32
C TYR A 574 -42.17 -7.29 -13.02
N GLN A 575 -41.81 -6.46 -12.02
CA GLN A 575 -42.56 -5.99 -10.82
C GLN A 575 -42.30 -6.67 -9.45
N GLY A 576 -41.54 -5.96 -8.59
CA GLY A 576 -42.00 -5.59 -7.24
C GLY A 576 -41.45 -6.35 -6.01
N MET A 577 -40.52 -5.72 -5.27
CA MET A 577 -40.19 -5.84 -3.81
C MET A 577 -39.80 -7.22 -3.17
N PRO A 578 -39.17 -7.23 -1.98
CA PRO A 578 -38.97 -8.41 -1.11
C PRO A 578 -40.25 -8.85 -0.35
N SER A 579 -41.45 -8.56 -0.87
CA SER A 579 -42.72 -8.50 -0.13
C SER A 579 -43.39 -9.83 0.23
N ASN A 580 -42.76 -10.99 0.01
CA ASN A 580 -43.41 -12.30 0.21
C ASN A 580 -42.85 -13.13 1.38
N CYS A 581 -41.80 -12.68 2.08
CA CYS A 581 -41.34 -13.38 3.27
C CYS A 581 -42.05 -12.88 4.53
N PRO A 582 -42.49 -13.79 5.41
CA PRO A 582 -43.01 -13.43 6.73
C PRO A 582 -42.06 -12.54 7.53
N THR A 583 -42.63 -11.69 8.38
CA THR A 583 -41.90 -10.76 9.26
C THR A 583 -41.63 -11.33 10.66
N ASN A 584 -42.06 -12.56 10.94
CA ASN A 584 -41.76 -13.24 12.19
C ASN A 584 -40.27 -13.64 12.23
N TYR A 585 -39.70 -13.52 13.43
CA TYR A 585 -38.35 -13.99 13.73
C TYR A 585 -38.42 -15.46 14.18
N GLU A 586 -38.13 -16.35 13.25
CA GLU A 586 -38.03 -17.81 13.44
C GLU A 586 -36.68 -18.26 12.88
N PRO A 587 -35.59 -18.03 13.63
CA PRO A 587 -34.25 -18.06 13.08
C PRO A 587 -33.88 -19.44 12.56
N VAL A 588 -33.16 -19.46 11.44
CA VAL A 588 -32.63 -20.68 10.85
C VAL A 588 -31.14 -20.56 10.55
N CYS A 589 -30.38 -21.63 10.76
CA CYS A 589 -28.95 -21.69 10.48
C CYS A 589 -28.74 -22.28 9.09
N GLY A 590 -28.08 -21.53 8.20
CA GLY A 590 -27.72 -22.01 6.87
C GLY A 590 -26.42 -22.83 6.86
N SER A 591 -26.22 -23.64 5.82
CA SER A 591 -24.99 -24.45 5.64
C SER A 591 -23.69 -23.63 5.53
N ASN A 592 -23.82 -22.32 5.33
CA ASN A 592 -22.74 -21.33 5.30
C ASN A 592 -22.36 -20.79 6.69
N GLY A 593 -22.99 -21.26 7.77
CA GLY A 593 -22.73 -20.82 9.15
C GLY A 593 -23.38 -19.48 9.51
N LYS A 594 -24.36 -19.00 8.71
CA LYS A 594 -25.07 -17.75 8.95
C LYS A 594 -26.50 -18.01 9.44
N THR A 595 -26.92 -17.31 10.50
CA THR A 595 -28.34 -17.24 10.88
C THR A 595 -29.11 -16.30 9.96
N TYR A 596 -30.28 -16.74 9.55
CA TYR A 596 -31.28 -15.97 8.83
C TYR A 596 -32.52 -15.78 9.71
N PRO A 597 -33.21 -14.63 9.64
CA PRO A 597 -34.38 -14.37 10.49
C PRO A 597 -35.51 -15.37 10.32
N ASN A 598 -35.66 -15.94 9.12
CA ASN A 598 -36.57 -17.05 8.86
C ASN A 598 -36.16 -17.87 7.62
N SER A 599 -36.79 -19.04 7.48
CA SER A 599 -36.52 -19.97 6.38
C SER A 599 -36.82 -19.40 4.98
N CYS A 600 -37.78 -18.49 4.86
CA CYS A 600 -38.06 -17.81 3.59
C CYS A 600 -36.88 -16.90 3.19
N MET A 601 -36.35 -16.12 4.14
CA MET A 601 -35.18 -15.28 3.90
C MET A 601 -33.94 -16.08 3.55
N ALA A 602 -33.70 -17.22 4.21
CA ALA A 602 -32.59 -18.12 3.85
C ALA A 602 -32.71 -18.64 2.40
N LYS A 603 -33.91 -19.07 1.99
CA LYS A 603 -34.15 -19.54 0.62
C LYS A 603 -34.02 -18.43 -0.40
N CYS A 604 -34.48 -17.23 -0.08
CA CYS A 604 -34.33 -16.05 -0.92
C CYS A 604 -32.86 -15.79 -1.31
N THR A 605 -31.93 -16.00 -0.39
CA THR A 605 -30.51 -15.69 -0.59
C THR A 605 -29.75 -16.83 -1.27
N GLY A 606 -30.45 -17.89 -1.68
CA GLY A 606 -29.88 -19.04 -2.36
C GLY A 606 -29.47 -20.19 -1.44
N VAL A 607 -29.79 -20.12 -0.13
CA VAL A 607 -29.55 -21.22 0.81
C VAL A 607 -30.77 -22.14 0.79
N PHE A 608 -30.70 -23.22 0.01
CA PHE A 608 -31.79 -24.19 -0.14
C PHE A 608 -31.57 -25.51 0.61
N ARG A 609 -30.33 -25.81 1.01
CA ARG A 609 -29.93 -27.08 1.64
C ARG A 609 -29.25 -26.81 2.99
N GLY A 610 -29.33 -27.79 3.89
CA GLY A 610 -28.66 -27.73 5.20
C GLY A 610 -29.15 -26.55 6.05
N ILE A 611 -30.47 -26.35 6.10
CA ILE A 611 -31.10 -25.33 6.94
C ILE A 611 -31.57 -25.99 8.24
N ALA A 612 -31.01 -25.60 9.37
CA ALA A 612 -31.49 -26.03 10.68
C ALA A 612 -32.54 -25.04 11.22
N ASN A 613 -33.61 -25.54 11.84
CA ASN A 613 -34.71 -24.73 12.40
C ASN A 613 -34.34 -24.09 13.76
N ARG A 614 -33.20 -23.40 13.81
CA ARG A 614 -32.67 -22.68 14.98
C ARG A 614 -31.58 -21.71 14.53
N ALA A 615 -31.20 -20.74 15.36
CA ALA A 615 -30.00 -19.92 15.11
C ALA A 615 -28.71 -20.78 15.17
N CYS A 616 -27.67 -20.34 14.47
CA CYS A 616 -26.37 -21.00 14.48
C CYS A 616 -25.71 -20.96 15.87
N SER A 617 -25.92 -19.90 16.66
CA SER A 617 -25.48 -19.84 18.06
C SER A 617 -26.11 -20.91 18.95
N ASP A 618 -27.33 -21.37 18.61
CA ASP A 618 -28.10 -22.36 19.37
C ASP A 618 -27.89 -23.80 18.85
N GLU A 619 -27.06 -23.97 17.82
CA GLU A 619 -26.73 -25.27 17.27
C GLU A 619 -25.58 -25.92 18.05
N ASP A 620 -25.90 -26.95 18.85
CA ASP A 620 -24.87 -27.75 19.51
C ASP A 620 -24.29 -28.79 18.53
N VAL A 621 -23.30 -28.32 17.78
CA VAL A 621 -22.48 -29.08 16.83
C VAL A 621 -21.67 -30.20 17.48
N CYS A 622 -21.52 -30.19 18.80
CA CYS A 622 -20.69 -31.16 19.53
C CYS A 622 -21.48 -32.35 20.09
N ILE A 623 -22.83 -32.35 20.03
CA ILE A 623 -23.68 -33.45 20.51
C ILE A 623 -23.29 -34.80 19.89
N GLN A 624 -23.01 -34.80 18.58
CA GLN A 624 -22.71 -36.03 17.84
C GLN A 624 -21.27 -36.55 18.03
N LYS A 625 -20.51 -35.95 18.98
CA LYS A 625 -19.10 -36.25 19.22
C LYS A 625 -18.30 -36.37 17.91
N PRO A 626 -18.26 -35.30 17.10
CA PRO A 626 -17.64 -35.34 15.77
C PRO A 626 -16.10 -35.43 15.81
N CYS A 627 -15.51 -35.40 17.01
CA CYS A 627 -14.08 -35.37 17.23
C CYS A 627 -13.52 -36.76 17.60
N PRO A 628 -12.28 -37.09 17.19
CA PRO A 628 -11.64 -38.35 17.53
C PRO A 628 -11.37 -38.48 19.04
N THR A 629 -11.16 -39.72 19.50
CA THR A 629 -10.81 -40.02 20.90
C THR A 629 -9.57 -39.26 21.36
N GLY A 630 -9.61 -38.70 22.59
CA GLY A 630 -8.53 -37.87 23.14
C GLY A 630 -8.61 -36.38 22.74
N THR A 631 -9.65 -35.97 22.01
CA THR A 631 -9.91 -34.58 21.67
C THR A 631 -11.31 -34.14 22.10
N ARG A 632 -11.41 -32.89 22.56
CA ARG A 632 -12.64 -32.20 22.91
C ARG A 632 -13.19 -31.45 21.71
N CYS A 633 -14.46 -31.65 21.41
CA CYS A 633 -15.17 -30.78 20.47
C CYS A 633 -15.45 -29.43 21.12
N VAL A 634 -15.11 -28.34 20.42
CA VAL A 634 -15.39 -26.98 20.87
C VAL A 634 -16.14 -26.24 19.75
N PRO A 635 -17.30 -25.63 20.03
CA PRO A 635 -17.98 -24.78 19.07
C PRO A 635 -17.07 -23.63 18.58
N ARG A 636 -17.15 -23.36 17.28
CA ARG A 636 -16.45 -22.28 16.59
C ARG A 636 -17.37 -21.69 15.51
N PRO A 637 -18.42 -20.94 15.91
CA PRO A 637 -19.30 -20.28 14.97
C PRO A 637 -18.50 -19.33 14.07
N GLN A 638 -18.62 -19.49 12.76
CA GLN A 638 -17.93 -18.61 11.80
C GLN A 638 -18.60 -18.65 10.43
N ILE A 639 -18.49 -17.53 9.71
CA ILE A 639 -18.99 -17.39 8.35
C ILE A 639 -17.79 -17.39 7.39
N CYS A 640 -17.75 -18.38 6.50
CA CYS A 640 -16.73 -18.51 5.47
C CYS A 640 -17.10 -17.66 4.25
N LEU A 641 -16.16 -16.85 3.76
CA LEU A 641 -16.36 -15.97 2.60
C LEU A 641 -15.99 -16.61 1.27
N ASN A 642 -15.17 -17.66 1.30
CA ASN A 642 -14.81 -18.47 0.15
C ASN A 642 -15.62 -19.76 0.08
N GLU A 643 -15.74 -20.31 -1.13
CA GLU A 643 -16.32 -21.62 -1.35
C GLU A 643 -15.36 -22.71 -0.86
N LEU A 644 -15.89 -23.70 -0.13
CA LEU A 644 -15.10 -24.79 0.46
C LEU A 644 -15.37 -26.14 -0.23
N PRO A 645 -14.34 -27.01 -0.35
CA PRO A 645 -14.53 -28.38 -0.82
C PRO A 645 -15.45 -29.13 0.14
N GLY A 646 -16.65 -29.49 -0.31
CA GLY A 646 -17.68 -30.13 0.51
C GLY A 646 -18.86 -29.23 0.91
N GLY A 647 -18.76 -27.91 0.68
CA GLY A 647 -19.91 -26.99 0.79
C GLY A 647 -20.35 -26.59 2.20
N PHE A 648 -19.64 -27.01 3.25
CA PHE A 648 -19.96 -26.67 4.64
C PHE A 648 -18.83 -25.88 5.30
N CYS A 649 -19.18 -24.76 5.94
CA CYS A 649 -18.24 -23.97 6.73
C CYS A 649 -18.05 -24.64 8.10
N PRO A 650 -16.81 -24.96 8.54
CA PRO A 650 -16.59 -25.67 9.80
C PRO A 650 -17.06 -24.83 11.00
N GLN A 651 -18.05 -25.35 11.74
CA GLN A 651 -18.63 -24.67 12.92
C GLN A 651 -18.09 -25.19 14.26
N TYR A 652 -17.10 -26.09 14.24
CA TYR A 652 -16.43 -26.62 15.43
C TYR A 652 -14.96 -26.90 15.15
N GLU A 653 -14.19 -27.05 16.21
CA GLU A 653 -12.82 -27.54 16.17
C GLU A 653 -12.59 -28.62 17.23
N CYS A 654 -11.63 -29.51 16.97
CA CYS A 654 -11.23 -30.56 17.90
C CYS A 654 -9.94 -30.15 18.61
N VAL A 655 -10.01 -29.98 19.92
CA VAL A 655 -8.92 -29.49 20.78
C VAL A 655 -8.37 -30.65 21.61
N ASN A 656 -7.04 -30.77 21.72
CA ASN A 656 -6.43 -31.88 22.44
C ASN A 656 -6.66 -31.77 23.96
N GLU A 657 -7.13 -32.84 24.60
CA GLU A 657 -7.31 -32.89 26.06
C GLU A 657 -6.03 -33.25 26.81
N SER A 658 -5.02 -33.78 26.11
CA SER A 658 -3.77 -34.31 26.69
C SER A 658 -2.76 -33.25 27.12
N GLY A 659 -3.13 -31.96 27.11
CA GLY A 659 -2.26 -30.84 27.49
C GLY A 659 -1.16 -30.46 26.48
N VAL A 660 -1.05 -31.16 25.35
CA VAL A 660 -0.13 -30.80 24.26
C VAL A 660 -0.74 -29.66 23.44
N CYS A 661 -0.63 -28.45 23.96
CA CYS A 661 -1.09 -27.23 23.32
C CYS A 661 0.08 -26.47 22.68
N ASN A 662 -0.09 -26.02 21.44
CA ASN A 662 0.91 -25.14 20.82
C ASN A 662 0.76 -23.72 21.39
N SER A 663 1.67 -23.32 22.29
CA SER A 663 1.69 -21.99 22.89
C SER A 663 1.95 -20.86 21.89
N HIS A 664 2.52 -21.17 20.72
CA HIS A 664 2.78 -20.20 19.66
C HIS A 664 1.59 -19.96 18.72
N HIS A 665 0.52 -20.77 18.82
CA HIS A 665 -0.72 -20.52 18.10
C HIS A 665 -1.58 -19.53 18.89
N HIS A 666 -1.66 -18.30 18.41
CA HIS A 666 -2.36 -17.21 19.07
C HIS A 666 -3.80 -17.11 18.54
N ASP A 667 -4.75 -17.68 19.29
CA ASP A 667 -6.21 -17.63 19.02
C ASP A 667 -6.95 -17.44 20.35
N PRO A 668 -6.93 -16.20 20.89
CA PRO A 668 -7.19 -15.87 22.30
C PRO A 668 -8.57 -16.33 22.77
N ALA A 669 -8.67 -16.61 24.05
CA ALA A 669 -9.93 -16.97 24.70
C ALA A 669 -10.05 -16.35 26.09
N CYS A 670 -11.24 -15.86 26.42
CA CYS A 670 -11.56 -15.34 27.74
C CYS A 670 -12.39 -16.37 28.52
N SER A 671 -11.99 -16.65 29.76
CA SER A 671 -12.78 -17.49 30.66
C SER A 671 -13.98 -16.74 31.23
N VAL A 672 -14.92 -17.48 31.81
CA VAL A 672 -16.04 -16.87 32.57
C VAL A 672 -15.59 -16.05 33.78
N ASN A 673 -14.36 -16.28 34.26
CA ASN A 673 -13.74 -15.56 35.37
C ASN A 673 -12.84 -14.41 34.90
N GLU A 674 -12.98 -13.98 33.64
CA GLU A 674 -12.23 -12.87 33.05
C GLU A 674 -10.71 -13.14 32.92
N GLU A 675 -10.32 -14.41 32.93
CA GLU A 675 -8.94 -14.82 32.71
C GLU A 675 -8.68 -15.04 31.22
N GLU A 676 -7.76 -14.27 30.65
CA GLU A 676 -7.34 -14.38 29.26
C GLU A 676 -6.27 -15.48 29.06
N PHE A 677 -6.51 -16.35 28.08
CA PHE A 677 -5.61 -17.41 27.62
C PHE A 677 -5.21 -17.20 26.15
N THR A 678 -3.98 -17.59 25.78
CA THR A 678 -3.47 -17.45 24.40
C THR A 678 -4.26 -18.27 23.37
N ASN A 679 -4.84 -19.40 23.82
CA ASN A 679 -5.77 -20.19 23.03
C ASN A 679 -6.68 -21.06 23.89
N VAL A 680 -7.76 -21.55 23.27
CA VAL A 680 -8.77 -22.40 23.92
C VAL A 680 -8.19 -23.73 24.44
N CYS A 681 -7.14 -24.25 23.80
CA CYS A 681 -6.45 -25.46 24.28
C CYS A 681 -5.84 -25.22 25.67
N LEU A 682 -5.11 -24.13 25.84
CA LEU A 682 -4.52 -23.75 27.13
C LEU A 682 -5.59 -23.47 28.18
N LEU A 683 -6.71 -22.84 27.80
CA LEU A 683 -7.84 -22.61 28.69
C LEU A 683 -8.35 -23.93 29.29
N TYR A 684 -8.60 -24.94 28.47
CA TYR A 684 -9.07 -26.24 28.96
C TYR A 684 -7.99 -27.06 29.66
N ALA A 685 -6.71 -26.94 29.26
CA ALA A 685 -5.59 -27.55 29.98
C ALA A 685 -5.49 -27.02 31.42
N HIS A 686 -5.83 -25.75 31.64
CA HIS A 686 -5.95 -25.12 32.96
C HIS A 686 -7.28 -25.39 33.68
N LYS A 687 -8.15 -26.26 33.13
CA LYS A 687 -9.48 -26.58 33.67
C LYS A 687 -10.41 -25.37 33.81
N ALA A 688 -10.15 -24.29 33.08
CA ALA A 688 -11.04 -23.14 33.02
C ALA A 688 -12.22 -23.42 32.08
N THR A 689 -13.30 -22.66 32.25
CA THR A 689 -14.49 -22.70 31.40
C THR A 689 -14.46 -21.53 30.42
N LEU A 690 -14.74 -21.83 29.15
CA LEU A 690 -14.76 -20.83 28.08
C LEU A 690 -15.94 -19.88 28.31
N GLY A 691 -15.66 -18.58 28.48
CA GLY A 691 -16.69 -17.54 28.49
C GLY A 691 -17.02 -17.10 27.08
N TYR A 692 -15.99 -16.70 26.33
CA TYR A 692 -16.09 -16.36 24.91
C TYR A 692 -14.72 -16.46 24.22
N ARG A 693 -14.73 -16.58 22.90
CA ARG A 693 -13.51 -16.50 22.08
C ARG A 693 -13.13 -15.04 21.86
N GLY A 694 -11.84 -14.77 21.72
CA GLY A 694 -11.30 -13.42 21.66
C GLY A 694 -10.58 -13.05 22.95
N HIS A 695 -9.95 -11.87 22.91
CA HIS A 695 -9.35 -11.25 24.11
C HIS A 695 -10.44 -10.84 25.10
N CYS A 696 -10.10 -10.85 26.39
CA CYS A 696 -11.02 -10.34 27.40
C CYS A 696 -11.28 -8.85 27.17
N GLN A 697 -12.55 -8.49 27.05
CA GLN A 697 -12.98 -7.11 26.81
C GLN A 697 -13.09 -6.33 28.12
N THR A 698 -12.99 -5.00 28.05
CA THR A 698 -13.16 -4.10 29.20
C THR A 698 -14.13 -2.98 28.86
N GLY A 699 -14.89 -2.47 29.82
CA GLY A 699 -15.89 -1.43 29.55
C GLY A 699 -17.17 -1.97 28.90
N CYS A 700 -17.48 -3.23 29.15
CA CYS A 700 -18.69 -3.92 28.73
C CYS A 700 -19.16 -4.83 29.87
N SER A 701 -20.42 -5.24 29.85
CA SER A 701 -20.94 -6.22 30.80
C SER A 701 -20.55 -7.65 30.39
N ASN A 702 -19.93 -8.39 31.32
CA ASN A 702 -19.70 -9.84 31.18
C ASN A 702 -20.94 -10.69 31.52
N THR A 703 -22.03 -10.06 31.98
CA THR A 703 -23.29 -10.73 32.32
C THR A 703 -24.46 -10.13 31.53
N GLY A 704 -25.52 -10.93 31.35
CA GLY A 704 -26.70 -10.50 30.62
C GLY A 704 -26.58 -10.77 29.13
N VAL A 705 -27.50 -11.58 28.61
CA VAL A 705 -27.57 -11.97 27.20
C VAL A 705 -27.92 -10.77 26.33
N VAL A 706 -27.34 -10.67 25.14
CA VAL A 706 -27.59 -9.58 24.18
C VAL A 706 -27.83 -10.12 22.78
N CYS A 707 -28.56 -9.37 21.97
CA CYS A 707 -28.71 -9.62 20.54
C CYS A 707 -27.72 -8.73 19.77
N GLY A 708 -26.91 -9.35 18.91
CA GLY A 708 -26.01 -8.65 18.01
C GLY A 708 -26.73 -8.11 16.77
N HIS A 709 -26.15 -7.08 16.14
CA HIS A 709 -26.64 -6.57 14.85
C HIS A 709 -26.54 -7.58 13.69
N ASP A 710 -25.79 -8.66 13.89
CA ASP A 710 -25.69 -9.79 12.98
C ASP A 710 -26.87 -10.77 13.08
N GLY A 711 -27.71 -10.60 14.10
CA GLY A 711 -28.88 -11.43 14.40
C GLY A 711 -28.58 -12.67 15.25
N GLU A 712 -27.38 -12.77 15.84
CA GLU A 712 -26.98 -13.84 16.75
C GLU A 712 -27.14 -13.43 18.22
N THR A 713 -27.43 -14.40 19.08
CA THR A 713 -27.54 -14.19 20.52
C THR A 713 -26.21 -14.49 21.21
N TYR A 714 -25.70 -13.52 21.96
CA TYR A 714 -24.44 -13.62 22.70
C TYR A 714 -24.66 -13.75 24.20
N SER A 715 -23.78 -14.50 24.88
CA SER A 715 -23.83 -14.72 26.32
C SER A 715 -23.66 -13.43 27.15
N SER A 716 -22.97 -12.43 26.60
CA SER A 716 -22.74 -11.13 27.21
C SER A 716 -22.43 -10.05 26.17
N GLU A 717 -22.48 -8.78 26.57
CA GLU A 717 -22.02 -7.66 25.74
C GLU A 717 -20.55 -7.83 25.36
N CYS A 718 -19.71 -8.22 26.33
CA CYS A 718 -18.30 -8.49 26.07
C CYS A 718 -18.08 -9.63 25.07
N ALA A 719 -18.92 -10.67 25.08
CA ALA A 719 -18.85 -11.74 24.09
C ALA A 719 -19.18 -11.26 22.67
N ALA A 720 -20.17 -10.38 22.51
CA ALA A 720 -20.51 -9.77 21.23
C ALA A 720 -19.36 -8.89 20.70
N LEU A 721 -18.80 -8.02 21.55
CA LEU A 721 -17.68 -7.15 21.18
C LEU A 721 -16.42 -7.95 20.85
N ALA A 722 -16.14 -9.04 21.58
CA ALA A 722 -15.01 -9.94 21.30
C ALA A 722 -15.16 -10.64 19.94
N ALA A 723 -16.40 -10.91 19.51
CA ALA A 723 -16.72 -11.39 18.17
C ALA A 723 -16.73 -10.27 17.10
N ARG A 724 -16.36 -9.04 17.46
CA ARG A 724 -16.43 -7.83 16.62
C ARG A 724 -17.84 -7.54 16.09
N VAL A 725 -18.85 -7.78 16.93
CA VAL A 725 -20.26 -7.47 16.63
C VAL A 725 -20.78 -6.43 17.63
N THR A 726 -21.46 -5.41 17.11
CA THR A 726 -22.10 -4.37 17.92
C THR A 726 -23.45 -4.86 18.45
N VAL A 727 -23.80 -4.48 19.68
CA VAL A 727 -25.09 -4.85 20.31
C VAL A 727 -26.24 -4.09 19.65
N ASP A 728 -27.27 -4.82 19.21
CA ASP A 728 -28.54 -4.27 18.73
C ASP A 728 -29.44 -3.92 19.92
N TYR A 729 -29.76 -4.91 20.76
CA TYR A 729 -30.55 -4.71 21.98
C TYR A 729 -30.22 -5.75 23.06
N PHE A 730 -30.60 -5.45 24.30
CA PHE A 730 -30.43 -6.35 25.43
C PHE A 730 -31.48 -7.48 25.43
N GLY A 731 -31.07 -8.68 25.81
CA GLY A 731 -31.87 -9.90 25.76
C GLY A 731 -31.58 -10.78 24.54
N LYS A 732 -32.30 -11.90 24.43
CA LYS A 732 -32.19 -12.82 23.28
C LYS A 732 -32.74 -12.17 22.02
N CYS A 733 -32.19 -12.52 20.86
CA CYS A 733 -32.75 -12.09 19.59
C CYS A 733 -34.19 -12.59 19.43
N LYS A 734 -35.10 -11.66 19.13
CA LYS A 734 -36.55 -11.91 18.97
C LYS A 734 -37.18 -11.15 17.81
N ALA A 735 -36.41 -10.27 17.19
CA ALA A 735 -36.83 -9.35 16.15
C ALA A 735 -35.61 -9.00 15.28
N PHE A 736 -35.88 -8.55 14.06
CA PHE A 736 -34.87 -8.10 13.10
C PHE A 736 -35.40 -6.86 12.39
N GLY A 737 -34.53 -5.95 11.99
CA GLY A 737 -34.93 -4.71 11.32
C GLY A 737 -34.87 -4.79 9.79
N ASN A 738 -34.89 -3.61 9.17
CA ASN A 738 -34.96 -3.51 7.72
C ASN A 738 -33.70 -4.09 7.04
N VAL A 739 -33.90 -5.11 6.21
CA VAL A 739 -32.85 -5.83 5.49
C VAL A 739 -32.08 -4.93 4.49
N ALA A 740 -32.69 -3.84 4.03
CA ALA A 740 -32.08 -2.88 3.11
C ALA A 740 -31.32 -1.73 3.82
N GLY A 741 -31.50 -1.55 5.14
CA GLY A 741 -30.81 -0.52 5.93
C GLY A 741 -31.33 0.91 5.74
N TYR A 742 -32.63 1.10 5.48
CA TYR A 742 -33.25 2.43 5.40
C TYR A 742 -34.12 2.73 6.63
N THR A 743 -34.13 4.02 7.03
CA THR A 743 -34.89 4.62 8.14
C THR A 743 -36.39 4.68 7.83
N GLY A 744 -37.04 3.52 7.79
CA GLY A 744 -38.49 3.39 7.86
C GLY A 744 -38.84 2.55 9.07
N SER A 745 -39.81 2.99 9.89
CA SER A 745 -40.30 2.25 11.05
C SER A 745 -40.71 0.83 10.63
N SER A 746 -39.83 -0.14 10.90
CA SER A 746 -40.08 -1.53 10.55
C SER A 746 -41.07 -2.13 11.53
N THR A 747 -42.20 -2.64 11.05
CA THR A 747 -43.18 -3.39 11.88
C THR A 747 -42.58 -4.65 12.51
N THR A 748 -41.34 -5.02 12.16
CA THR A 748 -40.63 -6.21 12.63
C THR A 748 -39.86 -6.00 13.94
N CYS A 749 -39.63 -4.77 14.37
CA CYS A 749 -38.90 -4.44 15.60
C CYS A 749 -39.82 -4.12 16.80
N ILE A 750 -41.08 -4.56 16.74
CA ILE A 750 -42.07 -4.30 17.80
C ILE A 750 -41.63 -4.99 19.10
N GLY A 751 -41.60 -4.23 20.20
CA GLY A 751 -41.21 -4.74 21.52
C GLY A 751 -39.71 -4.86 21.75
N VAL A 752 -38.88 -4.30 20.86
CA VAL A 752 -37.45 -4.07 21.08
C VAL A 752 -37.25 -2.74 21.79
N GLU A 753 -36.46 -2.75 22.87
CA GLU A 753 -36.03 -1.54 23.56
C GLU A 753 -34.57 -1.26 23.20
N CYS A 754 -34.32 -0.12 22.59
CA CYS A 754 -33.01 0.21 22.05
C CYS A 754 -32.08 0.85 23.09
N PRO A 755 -30.79 0.49 23.10
CA PRO A 755 -29.79 1.19 23.89
C PRO A 755 -29.75 2.69 23.56
N ALA A 756 -29.48 3.52 24.57
CA ALA A 756 -29.35 4.95 24.36
C ALA A 756 -28.11 5.28 23.50
N LEU A 757 -28.30 6.16 22.52
CA LEU A 757 -27.21 6.66 21.67
C LEU A 757 -26.26 7.55 22.47
N HIS A 758 -24.96 7.26 22.35
CA HIS A 758 -23.90 8.07 22.95
C HIS A 758 -22.93 8.55 21.88
N PRO A 759 -22.58 9.84 21.86
CA PRO A 759 -23.06 10.91 22.75
C PRO A 759 -24.52 11.34 22.43
N PRO A 760 -25.21 11.99 23.39
CA PRO A 760 -26.54 12.53 23.15
C PRO A 760 -26.52 13.55 22.00
N GLY A 761 -27.48 13.44 21.08
CA GLY A 761 -27.57 14.30 19.87
C GLY A 761 -26.89 13.73 18.62
N CYS A 762 -26.45 12.48 18.65
CA CYS A 762 -25.96 11.76 17.48
C CYS A 762 -27.11 11.23 16.60
N ASP A 763 -27.04 11.47 15.29
CA ASP A 763 -28.03 11.03 14.28
C ASP A 763 -27.87 9.54 13.89
N GLY A 764 -27.58 8.67 14.86
CA GLY A 764 -27.10 7.28 14.69
C GLY A 764 -27.69 6.48 13.52
N ILE A 765 -26.87 5.60 12.95
CA ILE A 765 -27.25 4.75 11.82
C ILE A 765 -27.88 3.44 12.29
N THR A 766 -28.85 2.90 11.58
CA THR A 766 -29.37 1.54 11.83
C THR A 766 -28.78 0.54 10.83
N PRO A 767 -27.90 -0.38 11.26
CA PRO A 767 -27.29 -1.37 10.37
C PRO A 767 -28.32 -2.29 9.70
N PRO A 768 -28.08 -2.78 8.46
CA PRO A 768 -29.00 -3.66 7.75
C PRO A 768 -29.36 -4.92 8.54
N GLY A 769 -30.65 -5.11 8.82
CA GLY A 769 -31.16 -6.23 9.62
C GLY A 769 -31.18 -6.00 11.14
N GLY A 770 -30.57 -4.92 11.64
CA GLY A 770 -30.67 -4.51 13.05
C GLY A 770 -31.88 -3.62 13.32
N CYS A 771 -32.36 -3.60 14.56
CA CYS A 771 -33.51 -2.81 14.99
C CYS A 771 -33.13 -1.44 15.54
N CYS A 772 -31.98 -1.33 16.18
CA CYS A 772 -31.57 -0.15 16.93
C CYS A 772 -30.48 0.64 16.21
N PRO A 773 -30.49 1.97 16.34
CA PRO A 773 -29.42 2.80 15.80
C PRO A 773 -28.16 2.72 16.66
N ILE A 774 -27.01 2.99 16.05
CA ILE A 774 -25.70 3.13 16.70
C ILE A 774 -24.96 4.36 16.16
N CYS A 775 -24.21 5.03 17.03
CA CYS A 775 -23.32 6.13 16.68
C CYS A 775 -22.01 5.59 16.10
N ALA A 776 -22.01 5.36 14.80
CA ALA A 776 -20.91 4.78 14.05
C ALA A 776 -20.98 5.16 12.58
N ALA A 777 -19.90 4.98 11.83
CA ALA A 777 -19.99 4.94 10.38
C ALA A 777 -20.13 3.51 9.88
N GLN A 778 -20.76 3.38 8.71
CA GLN A 778 -20.97 2.11 8.06
C GLN A 778 -20.48 2.13 6.61
N LEU A 779 -19.77 1.06 6.27
CA LEU A 779 -19.39 0.71 4.91
C LEU A 779 -20.02 -0.64 4.55
N ARG A 780 -20.53 -0.78 3.32
CA ARG A 780 -21.03 -2.05 2.78
C ARG A 780 -20.11 -2.49 1.65
N ILE A 781 -19.50 -3.66 1.81
CA ILE A 781 -18.50 -4.21 0.88
C ILE A 781 -19.11 -5.40 0.13
N LEU A 782 -19.06 -5.33 -1.19
CA LEU A 782 -19.30 -6.46 -2.09
C LEU A 782 -17.97 -7.11 -2.47
N TRP A 783 -17.94 -8.44 -2.56
CA TRP A 783 -16.78 -9.18 -3.05
C TRP A 783 -17.19 -10.20 -4.11
N ASP A 784 -16.21 -10.63 -4.92
CA ASP A 784 -16.38 -11.76 -5.84
C ASP A 784 -15.95 -13.05 -5.12
N PRO A 785 -16.87 -13.99 -4.84
CA PRO A 785 -16.53 -15.26 -4.18
C PRO A 785 -15.45 -16.05 -4.91
N ARG A 786 -15.34 -15.93 -6.24
CA ARG A 786 -14.31 -16.63 -7.04
C ARG A 786 -12.92 -16.11 -6.73
N LEU A 787 -12.77 -14.80 -6.57
CA LEU A 787 -11.50 -14.18 -6.20
C LEU A 787 -11.16 -14.53 -4.74
N MET A 788 -12.17 -14.62 -3.87
CA MET A 788 -11.98 -15.05 -2.49
C MET A 788 -11.52 -16.51 -2.41
N SER A 789 -12.13 -17.41 -3.18
CA SER A 789 -11.71 -18.81 -3.31
C SER A 789 -10.30 -18.94 -3.89
N ALA A 790 -9.96 -18.15 -4.91
CA ALA A 790 -8.61 -18.10 -5.44
C ALA A 790 -7.61 -17.64 -4.38
N ALA A 791 -7.92 -16.56 -3.64
CA ALA A 791 -7.07 -16.08 -2.55
C ALA A 791 -6.92 -17.12 -1.43
N ALA A 792 -8.00 -17.82 -1.08
CA ALA A 792 -8.00 -18.85 -0.03
C ALA A 792 -7.04 -20.01 -0.35
N LEU A 793 -6.85 -20.39 -1.63
CA LEU A 793 -5.86 -21.41 -2.03
C LEU A 793 -4.41 -21.04 -1.66
N HIS A 794 -4.15 -19.77 -1.41
CA HIS A 794 -2.85 -19.26 -1.01
C HIS A 794 -2.72 -19.07 0.51
N SER A 795 -3.82 -19.09 1.25
CA SER A 795 -3.84 -19.09 2.71
C SER A 795 -3.47 -20.47 3.28
N LYS A 796 -2.82 -20.50 4.44
CA LYS A 796 -2.48 -21.74 5.16
C LYS A 796 -3.72 -22.53 5.59
N SER A 797 -4.80 -21.84 5.98
CA SER A 797 -6.06 -22.47 6.45
C SER A 797 -7.01 -22.86 5.32
N ARG A 798 -6.79 -22.36 4.09
CA ARG A 798 -7.74 -22.43 2.97
C ARG A 798 -9.15 -21.88 3.24
N ILE A 799 -9.30 -21.17 4.36
CA ILE A 799 -10.55 -20.55 4.81
C ILE A 799 -10.24 -19.07 5.04
N ILE A 800 -11.10 -18.23 4.49
CA ILE A 800 -11.14 -16.79 4.78
C ILE A 800 -12.50 -16.52 5.41
N SER A 801 -12.51 -16.16 6.69
CA SER A 801 -13.72 -15.83 7.43
C SER A 801 -14.01 -14.33 7.40
N ALA A 802 -15.25 -13.95 7.73
CA ALA A 802 -15.60 -12.54 7.97
C ALA A 802 -14.69 -11.90 9.02
N MET A 803 -14.38 -12.64 10.10
CA MET A 803 -13.52 -12.19 11.19
C MET A 803 -12.09 -11.89 10.73
N ASP A 804 -11.52 -12.70 9.82
CA ASP A 804 -10.17 -12.47 9.27
C ASP A 804 -10.10 -11.12 8.52
N VAL A 805 -11.15 -10.80 7.76
CA VAL A 805 -11.25 -9.53 7.04
C VAL A 805 -11.42 -8.36 8.02
N LEU A 806 -12.28 -8.48 9.03
CA LEU A 806 -12.49 -7.43 10.04
C LEU A 806 -11.23 -7.15 10.85
N ASN A 807 -10.49 -8.18 11.25
CA ASN A 807 -9.19 -8.03 11.91
C ASN A 807 -8.18 -7.28 11.02
N SER A 808 -8.10 -7.65 9.74
CA SER A 808 -7.22 -6.97 8.78
C SER A 808 -7.62 -5.51 8.56
N LEU A 809 -8.92 -5.19 8.54
CA LEU A 809 -9.42 -3.82 8.44
C LEU A 809 -9.15 -3.00 9.71
N SER A 810 -9.23 -3.60 10.89
CA SER A 810 -8.90 -2.96 12.17
C SER A 810 -7.46 -2.44 12.21
N ASP A 811 -6.52 -3.17 11.62
CA ASP A 811 -5.11 -2.75 11.56
C ASP A 811 -4.90 -1.46 10.75
N HIS A 812 -5.87 -1.08 9.91
CA HIS A 812 -5.84 0.17 9.15
C HIS A 812 -6.41 1.38 9.90
N ILE A 813 -7.12 1.16 11.01
CA ILE A 813 -7.62 2.27 11.82
C ILE A 813 -6.45 2.85 12.64
N THR A 814 -6.21 4.15 12.51
CA THR A 814 -5.08 4.85 13.17
C THR A 814 -5.45 5.48 14.51
N VAL A 815 -6.74 5.53 14.81
CA VAL A 815 -7.28 6.15 16.02
C VAL A 815 -7.52 5.09 17.07
N LYS A 816 -7.12 5.40 18.31
CA LYS A 816 -7.16 4.45 19.42
C LYS A 816 -8.57 4.22 19.92
N GLU A 817 -9.38 5.27 19.93
CA GLU A 817 -10.74 5.27 20.47
C GLU A 817 -11.77 4.62 19.54
N CYS A 818 -11.43 4.32 18.30
CA CYS A 818 -12.29 3.65 17.30
C CYS A 818 -11.76 2.26 16.95
N ASP A 819 -12.65 1.31 16.65
CA ASP A 819 -12.31 -0.01 16.12
C ASP A 819 -13.36 -0.48 15.09
N VAL A 820 -13.05 -1.57 14.40
CA VAL A 820 -13.85 -2.17 13.35
C VAL A 820 -14.67 -3.33 13.89
N PHE A 821 -15.98 -3.21 13.70
CA PHE A 821 -17.00 -4.22 13.91
C PHE A 821 -17.63 -4.58 12.58
N GLY A 822 -18.37 -5.67 12.51
CA GLY A 822 -19.08 -6.00 11.29
C GLY A 822 -19.61 -7.41 11.23
N TYR A 823 -20.35 -7.68 10.17
CA TYR A 823 -21.00 -8.97 9.93
C TYR A 823 -21.39 -9.10 8.46
N ILE A 824 -21.77 -10.31 8.05
CA ILE A 824 -22.33 -10.54 6.72
C ILE A 824 -23.84 -10.30 6.77
N SER A 825 -24.35 -9.37 5.99
CA SER A 825 -25.79 -9.08 5.90
C SER A 825 -26.55 -10.23 5.23
N ILE A 826 -27.88 -10.21 5.33
CA ILE A 826 -28.76 -11.17 4.64
C ILE A 826 -28.54 -11.13 3.13
N HIS A 827 -28.24 -9.96 2.55
CA HIS A 827 -27.95 -9.81 1.11
C HIS A 827 -26.52 -10.23 0.70
N TRP A 828 -25.79 -10.92 1.58
CA TRP A 828 -24.43 -11.42 1.35
C TRP A 828 -23.40 -10.30 1.10
N GLU A 829 -23.46 -9.28 1.94
CA GLU A 829 -22.58 -8.11 1.90
C GLU A 829 -21.87 -7.98 3.24
N LEU A 830 -20.58 -7.63 3.23
CA LEU A 830 -19.85 -7.39 4.46
C LEU A 830 -20.18 -5.97 4.94
N VAL A 831 -20.97 -5.89 6.00
CA VAL A 831 -21.27 -4.65 6.72
C VAL A 831 -20.11 -4.41 7.67
N VAL A 832 -19.40 -3.32 7.46
CA VAL A 832 -18.29 -2.86 8.30
C VAL A 832 -18.78 -1.65 9.06
N ILE A 833 -18.70 -1.69 10.38
CA ILE A 833 -19.12 -0.64 11.30
C ILE A 833 -17.87 -0.13 12.00
N ILE A 834 -17.57 1.15 11.88
CA ILE A 834 -16.47 1.79 12.62
C ILE A 834 -17.09 2.56 13.77
N ALA A 835 -16.87 2.07 14.98
CA ALA A 835 -17.55 2.55 16.19
C ALA A 835 -16.54 2.85 17.30
N PRO A 836 -16.89 3.76 18.23
CA PRO A 836 -16.05 4.03 19.38
C PRO A 836 -16.00 2.82 20.32
N THR A 837 -14.84 2.54 20.89
CA THR A 837 -14.63 1.48 21.90
C THR A 837 -14.77 2.00 23.34
N VAL A 838 -15.02 3.30 23.51
CA VAL A 838 -15.20 3.97 24.80
C VAL A 838 -16.69 4.09 25.11
N GLN A 839 -17.12 3.68 26.30
CA GLN A 839 -18.53 3.73 26.73
C GLN A 839 -19.16 5.12 26.66
N GLN A 840 -18.39 6.18 26.94
CA GLN A 840 -18.85 7.57 26.88
C GLN A 840 -18.03 8.34 25.86
N ALA A 841 -18.21 8.01 24.59
CA ALA A 841 -17.55 8.71 23.50
C ALA A 841 -18.05 10.16 23.38
N THR A 842 -17.14 11.11 23.17
CA THR A 842 -17.49 12.50 22.90
C THR A 842 -17.98 12.69 21.46
N ALA A 843 -18.68 13.81 21.18
CA ALA A 843 -19.09 14.16 19.82
C ALA A 843 -17.87 14.26 18.88
N LEU A 844 -16.74 14.71 19.40
CA LEU A 844 -15.50 14.75 18.65
C LEU A 844 -14.99 13.33 18.36
N GLN A 845 -14.92 12.42 19.32
CA GLN A 845 -14.47 11.04 19.09
C GLN A 845 -15.33 10.28 18.07
N VAL A 846 -16.63 10.52 18.05
CA VAL A 846 -17.52 9.94 17.04
C VAL A 846 -17.28 10.59 15.67
N SER A 847 -17.17 11.92 15.58
CA SER A 847 -17.05 12.64 14.31
C SER A 847 -15.65 12.64 13.68
N SER A 848 -14.60 12.51 14.48
CA SER A 848 -13.22 12.77 14.04
C SER A 848 -12.52 11.61 13.37
N SER A 849 -13.02 10.38 13.50
CA SER A 849 -12.23 9.22 13.06
C SER A 849 -13.00 7.92 12.92
N CYS A 850 -14.20 7.85 13.47
CA CYS A 850 -15.11 6.73 13.22
C CYS A 850 -15.92 6.96 11.93
N PHE A 851 -15.82 8.12 11.26
CA PHE A 851 -16.53 8.51 10.02
C PHE A 851 -15.60 8.77 8.83
#